data_AF-A0A8H3M6E4-F1
#
_entry.id   AF-A0A8H3M6E4-F1
#
_cell.length_a   1.000
_cell.length_b   1.000
_cell.length_c   1.000
_cell.angle_alpha   90.00
_cell.angle_beta   90.00
_cell.angle_gamma   90.00
#
_symmetry.space_group_name_H-M   'P 1'
#
loop_
_entity.id
_entity.type
_entity.pdbx_description
1 polymer ?
#
loop_
_entity_poly.entity_id
_entity_poly.type
_entity_poly.pdbx_seq_one_letter_code
_entity_poly.pdbx_strand_id
1 'polypeptide(L)'
;MPGANPYDLEPEIRALLKIETFQQGNFTTREFVENVSKSILKRANPKEFDPKPFIRTFERSIDELLKLRESVKKESKDLEASVQLIETGHRKKLVELKTTFEDVVNSFETLETRINEVGNTAIRIGEQLETIDKQRSRASESKELIEYFMAFNRGDISQLEYLRTQNGKEGQFKAATISRRLNAIAKEVDIPGGEVARSRIEKYCEVLEKELLEEFDKAYRQRDKTTMQHCAKTLQEFNGCESCIKLYVNQHEFFITKVNLSQANEFLTSPSWTDLPNPQVPPPAVDRGLVELYKEIRTTVKQEAEIINAVFPNPINVMQVFLQRIFAQLVQTYIESLLTHAENDSTLAYLRSLTSVYTVTKDLVDDLKSLDMRQKRNVTSSQTAEEGSRKSNTIAELLDQCIEDLFIPYTEGDRYIEKEKKSLSELYSSLLLQFNAYHIQQSKANSGGLFQRAVNQISGRDIADIVTTEEDGSLSVSTAMLILKIHSEAIRRSVKLSPPSELPKFASALFHVLLDSIGKQYVDTALDTCLDHITAMDSKSEPDFKPFKVIKLAKDIIHLAQNHFQMAVLPLASPSLTIHRDLTSDKNRFMMGVENKMNSAVQKMIDVIIARLSYLLSKQKKVDFKPKDEDDIIASLATTPCNNCVEYLKKVQSSVCQCLDGKNLEHVLIEMGVTFHSILLDHFKKYQVSAAGGLVLTKDIAKYQETVALFKIPQLDDRFEMLRQLGNLFIVKPEILKSVLNEGYLAKIDVKYLLPYLQARTDFRSAGIDVLLGATTEIGSGERNFNEKARARLAAMGLNINIGLGDMPFA
;
A
#
# COMPACT_ATOMS: atom_id res chain seq x y z
N MET A 1 -6.36 -23.42 71.34
CA MET A 1 -6.69 -23.00 69.97
C MET A 1 -7.90 -23.84 69.56
N PRO A 2 -9.14 -23.33 69.69
CA PRO A 2 -10.32 -24.13 69.37
C PRO A 2 -10.32 -24.45 67.88
N GLY A 3 -10.47 -25.73 67.58
CA GLY A 3 -10.21 -26.33 66.28
C GLY A 3 -11.08 -25.73 65.18
N ALA A 4 -10.42 -25.30 64.10
CA ALA A 4 -11.09 -25.08 62.83
C ALA A 4 -11.81 -26.38 62.47
N ASN A 5 -13.14 -26.31 62.36
CA ASN A 5 -13.95 -27.43 61.93
C ASN A 5 -13.35 -27.91 60.58
N PRO A 6 -12.89 -29.18 60.46
CA PRO A 6 -12.22 -29.65 59.24
C PRO A 6 -13.13 -29.64 58.00
N TYR A 7 -14.40 -29.27 58.18
CA TYR A 7 -15.41 -29.11 57.15
C TYR A 7 -15.58 -27.65 56.69
N ASP A 8 -15.07 -26.64 57.40
CA ASP A 8 -15.27 -25.24 57.01
C ASP A 8 -14.30 -24.81 55.90
N LEU A 9 -14.84 -24.09 54.91
CA LEU A 9 -14.05 -23.52 53.83
C LEU A 9 -13.01 -22.55 54.40
N GLU A 10 -11.78 -22.65 53.88
CA GLU A 10 -10.71 -21.74 54.26
C GLU A 10 -11.09 -20.30 53.95
N PRO A 11 -10.64 -19.33 54.78
CA PRO A 11 -10.99 -17.92 54.60
C PRO A 11 -10.56 -17.36 53.23
N GLU A 12 -9.47 -17.88 52.65
CA GLU A 12 -9.02 -17.54 51.29
C GLU A 12 -10.01 -17.98 50.21
N ILE A 13 -10.58 -19.19 50.32
CA ILE A 13 -11.58 -19.71 49.38
C ILE A 13 -12.90 -18.97 49.56
N ARG A 14 -13.30 -18.68 50.81
CA ARG A 14 -14.52 -17.90 51.09
C ARG A 14 -14.44 -16.47 50.55
N ALA A 15 -13.25 -15.88 50.45
CA ALA A 15 -13.06 -14.56 49.85
C ALA A 15 -13.30 -14.56 48.33
N LEU A 16 -13.00 -15.67 47.64
CA LEU A 16 -13.26 -15.85 46.20
C LEU A 16 -14.74 -16.13 45.88
N LEU A 17 -15.53 -16.55 46.88
CA LEU A 17 -16.95 -16.89 46.74
C LEU A 17 -17.88 -15.71 47.05
N LYS A 18 -17.47 -14.49 46.70
CA LYS A 18 -18.26 -13.27 46.85
C LYS A 18 -18.67 -12.71 45.49
N ILE A 19 -19.78 -11.98 45.45
CA ILE A 19 -20.30 -11.34 44.21
C ILE A 19 -19.25 -10.43 43.55
N GLU A 20 -18.47 -9.70 44.35
CA GLU A 20 -17.42 -8.77 43.87
C GLU A 20 -16.37 -9.45 42.98
N THR A 21 -16.04 -10.72 43.24
CA THR A 21 -15.09 -11.50 42.44
C THR A 21 -15.60 -11.79 41.02
N PHE A 22 -16.93 -11.85 40.84
CA PHE A 22 -17.58 -12.10 39.55
C PHE A 22 -17.94 -10.82 38.79
N GLN A 23 -17.81 -9.65 39.43
CA GLN A 23 -18.10 -8.35 38.79
C GLN A 23 -16.90 -7.73 38.07
N GLN A 24 -15.67 -8.22 38.33
CA GLN A 24 -14.46 -7.70 37.69
C GLN A 24 -14.29 -8.27 36.27
N GLY A 25 -14.03 -7.40 35.28
CA GLY A 25 -13.99 -7.73 33.85
C GLY A 25 -12.91 -8.73 33.39
N ASN A 26 -12.05 -9.20 34.30
CA ASN A 26 -10.97 -10.17 34.02
C ASN A 26 -11.25 -11.57 34.61
N PHE A 27 -12.50 -11.91 34.94
CA PHE A 27 -12.81 -13.25 35.45
C PHE A 27 -12.58 -14.33 34.39
N THR A 28 -11.72 -15.31 34.69
CA THR A 28 -11.60 -16.53 33.89
C THR A 28 -11.89 -17.77 34.74
N THR A 29 -12.74 -18.67 34.23
CA THR A 29 -13.12 -19.90 34.94
C THR A 29 -11.91 -20.77 35.30
N ARG A 30 -10.88 -20.76 34.43
CA ARG A 30 -9.65 -21.51 34.63
C ARG A 30 -8.86 -21.01 35.83
N GLU A 31 -8.65 -19.69 35.91
CA GLU A 31 -7.92 -19.06 37.02
C GLU A 31 -8.68 -19.16 38.34
N PHE A 32 -10.02 -19.10 38.30
CA PHE A 32 -10.86 -19.31 39.47
C PHE A 32 -10.71 -20.74 40.05
N VAL A 33 -10.80 -21.77 39.20
CA VAL A 33 -10.63 -23.17 39.63
C VAL A 33 -9.20 -23.42 40.12
N GLU A 34 -8.21 -22.81 39.47
CA GLU A 34 -6.81 -22.89 39.89
C GLU A 34 -6.61 -22.26 41.28
N ASN A 35 -7.19 -21.09 41.53
CA ASN A 35 -7.09 -20.42 42.83
C ASN A 35 -7.84 -21.15 43.95
N VAL A 36 -9.00 -21.74 43.67
CA VAL A 36 -9.74 -22.58 44.63
C VAL A 36 -8.97 -23.86 44.98
N SER A 37 -8.23 -24.43 44.02
CA SER A 37 -7.45 -25.65 44.23
C SER A 37 -6.03 -25.42 44.78
N LYS A 38 -5.48 -24.20 44.63
CA LYS A 38 -4.11 -23.82 45.01
C LYS A 38 -3.77 -24.08 46.47
N SER A 39 -4.70 -23.83 47.40
CA SER A 39 -4.45 -24.07 48.83
C SER A 39 -4.42 -25.57 49.17
N ILE A 40 -5.21 -26.38 48.46
CA ILE A 40 -5.22 -27.84 48.59
C ILE A 40 -3.94 -28.44 47.99
N LEU A 41 -3.51 -27.97 46.81
CA LEU A 41 -2.27 -28.39 46.17
C LEU A 41 -1.03 -28.11 47.03
N LYS A 42 -0.98 -26.98 47.74
CA LYS A 42 0.13 -26.66 48.67
C LYS A 42 0.26 -27.66 49.82
N ARG A 43 -0.82 -28.35 50.19
CA ARG A 43 -0.85 -29.33 51.28
C ARG A 43 -0.86 -30.78 50.81
N ALA A 44 -0.95 -31.01 49.49
CA ALA A 44 -0.98 -32.34 48.90
C ALA A 44 0.43 -32.95 48.86
N ASN A 45 0.55 -34.21 49.29
CA ASN A 45 1.81 -34.95 49.26
C ASN A 45 2.08 -35.42 47.81
N PRO A 46 3.25 -35.13 47.19
CA PRO A 46 3.47 -35.43 45.76
C PRO A 46 3.48 -36.91 45.37
N LYS A 47 3.53 -37.82 46.35
CA LYS A 47 3.68 -39.27 46.12
C LYS A 47 2.37 -40.07 46.22
N GLU A 48 1.30 -39.52 46.81
CA GLU A 48 -0.02 -40.15 46.89
C GLU A 48 -1.11 -39.08 46.77
N PHE A 49 -1.93 -39.19 45.72
CA PHE A 49 -3.04 -38.26 45.48
C PHE A 49 -4.29 -38.73 46.25
N ASP A 50 -4.71 -37.96 47.26
CA ASP A 50 -6.01 -38.16 47.92
C ASP A 50 -7.07 -37.22 47.29
N PRO A 51 -8.11 -37.76 46.62
CA PRO A 51 -9.15 -36.95 46.00
C PRO A 51 -10.16 -36.36 47.01
N LYS A 52 -10.24 -36.89 48.24
CA LYS A 52 -11.29 -36.51 49.20
C LYS A 52 -11.29 -35.03 49.60
N PRO A 53 -10.14 -34.36 49.83
CA PRO A 53 -10.10 -32.93 50.15
C PRO A 53 -10.57 -32.04 48.99
N PHE A 54 -10.25 -32.42 47.74
CA PHE A 54 -10.67 -31.69 46.54
C PHE A 54 -12.18 -31.78 46.35
N ILE A 55 -12.74 -32.99 46.41
CA ILE A 55 -14.19 -33.20 46.27
C ILE A 55 -14.95 -32.38 47.31
N ARG A 56 -14.56 -32.47 48.59
CA ARG A 56 -15.22 -31.74 49.68
C ARG A 56 -15.17 -30.22 49.50
N THR A 57 -14.01 -29.70 49.07
CA THR A 57 -13.84 -28.25 48.89
C THR A 57 -14.64 -27.76 47.69
N PHE A 58 -14.70 -28.52 46.60
CA PHE A 58 -15.51 -28.18 45.43
C PHE A 58 -17.00 -28.30 45.71
N GLU A 59 -17.47 -29.37 46.35
CA GLU A 59 -18.88 -29.54 46.72
C GLU A 59 -19.36 -28.38 47.60
N ARG A 60 -18.58 -28.02 48.64
CA ARG A 60 -18.97 -26.93 49.52
C ARG A 60 -18.85 -25.55 48.87
N SER A 61 -17.90 -25.37 47.94
CA SER A 61 -17.82 -24.15 47.12
C SER A 61 -19.03 -24.05 46.19
N ILE A 62 -19.47 -25.15 45.60
CA ILE A 62 -20.68 -25.22 44.78
C ILE A 62 -21.91 -24.86 45.61
N ASP A 63 -22.05 -25.41 46.82
CA ASP A 63 -23.18 -25.10 47.71
C ASP A 63 -23.26 -23.60 48.04
N GLU A 64 -22.13 -22.97 48.35
CA GLU A 64 -22.07 -21.54 48.61
C GLU A 64 -22.34 -20.71 47.34
N LEU A 65 -21.87 -21.14 46.17
CA LEU A 65 -22.22 -20.49 44.89
C LEU A 65 -23.70 -20.63 44.54
N LEU A 66 -24.32 -21.77 44.87
CA LEU A 66 -25.76 -21.99 44.68
C LEU A 66 -26.57 -21.08 45.59
N LYS A 67 -26.19 -20.94 46.87
CA LYS A 67 -26.80 -19.97 47.78
C LYS A 67 -26.63 -18.53 47.30
N LEU A 68 -25.44 -18.19 46.83
CA LEU A 68 -25.16 -16.86 46.29
C LEU A 68 -26.04 -16.58 45.05
N ARG A 69 -26.18 -17.57 44.16
CA ARG A 69 -27.07 -17.50 43.00
C ARG A 69 -28.52 -17.30 43.41
N GLU A 70 -28.99 -18.02 44.43
CA GLU A 70 -30.36 -17.83 44.94
C GLU A 70 -30.57 -16.45 45.55
N SER A 71 -29.58 -15.94 46.31
CA SER A 71 -29.61 -14.59 46.88
C SER A 71 -29.67 -13.52 45.79
N VAL A 72 -28.81 -13.60 44.78
CA VAL A 72 -28.80 -12.67 43.64
C VAL A 72 -30.10 -12.77 42.84
N LYS A 73 -30.62 -13.98 42.65
CA LYS A 73 -31.91 -14.18 41.96
C LYS A 73 -33.08 -13.58 42.73
N LYS A 74 -33.05 -13.65 44.07
CA LYS A 74 -34.05 -13.02 44.93
C LYS A 74 -33.93 -11.51 44.88
N GLU A 75 -32.73 -10.96 45.03
CA GLU A 75 -32.48 -9.52 44.96
C GLU A 75 -32.88 -8.94 43.60
N SER A 76 -32.58 -9.64 42.50
CA SER A 76 -33.03 -9.29 41.15
C SER A 76 -34.56 -9.23 41.06
N LYS A 77 -35.27 -10.21 41.64
CA LYS A 77 -36.74 -10.21 41.65
C LYS A 77 -37.32 -9.09 42.51
N ASP A 78 -36.72 -8.80 43.66
CA ASP A 78 -37.16 -7.73 44.55
C ASP A 78 -36.93 -6.36 43.90
N LEU A 79 -35.80 -6.16 43.21
CA LEU A 79 -35.53 -5.00 42.37
C LEU A 79 -36.51 -4.89 41.21
N GLU A 80 -36.77 -5.97 40.47
CA GLU A 80 -37.77 -5.99 39.38
C GLU A 80 -39.17 -5.60 39.90
N ALA A 81 -39.58 -6.12 41.05
CA ALA A 81 -40.86 -5.77 41.67
C ALA A 81 -40.90 -4.30 42.11
N SER A 82 -39.81 -3.79 42.69
CA SER A 82 -39.69 -2.37 43.06
C SER A 82 -39.73 -1.47 41.83
N VAL A 83 -39.03 -1.85 40.75
CA VAL A 83 -39.05 -1.12 39.48
C VAL A 83 -40.45 -1.12 38.90
N GLN A 84 -41.16 -2.26 38.88
CA GLN A 84 -42.55 -2.31 38.43
C GLN A 84 -43.50 -1.45 39.29
N LEU A 85 -43.30 -1.41 40.61
CA LEU A 85 -44.11 -0.54 41.48
C LEU A 85 -43.86 0.94 41.17
N ILE A 86 -42.59 1.33 41.02
CA ILE A 86 -42.22 2.70 40.66
C ILE A 86 -42.74 3.04 39.26
N GLU A 87 -42.61 2.12 38.30
CA GLU A 87 -43.06 2.28 36.93
C GLU A 87 -44.59 2.44 36.86
N THR A 88 -45.35 1.62 37.59
CA THR A 88 -46.81 1.77 37.67
C THR A 88 -47.22 3.08 38.35
N GLY A 89 -46.50 3.50 39.40
CA GLY A 89 -46.68 4.82 40.03
C GLY A 89 -46.36 5.99 39.10
N HIS A 90 -45.27 5.89 38.36
CA HIS A 90 -44.86 6.87 37.36
C HIS A 90 -45.87 6.91 36.20
N ARG A 91 -46.36 5.75 35.74
CA ARG A 91 -47.39 5.67 34.71
C ARG A 91 -48.68 6.35 35.14
N LYS A 92 -49.11 6.16 36.39
CA LYS A 92 -50.27 6.88 36.94
C LYS A 92 -50.04 8.39 36.95
N LYS A 93 -48.90 8.84 37.48
CA LYS A 93 -48.54 10.27 37.46
C LYS A 93 -48.43 10.84 36.05
N LEU A 94 -47.96 10.05 35.08
CA LEU A 94 -47.85 10.47 33.69
C LEU A 94 -49.22 10.59 33.02
N VAL A 95 -50.17 9.71 33.36
CA VAL A 95 -51.56 9.84 32.93
C VAL A 95 -52.22 11.05 33.58
N GLU A 96 -52.07 11.26 34.88
CA GLU A 96 -52.57 12.46 35.57
C GLU A 96 -51.96 13.73 34.98
N LEU A 97 -50.64 13.75 34.79
CA LEU A 97 -49.94 14.87 34.19
C LEU A 97 -50.42 15.11 32.76
N LYS A 98 -50.62 14.04 31.97
CA LYS A 98 -51.18 14.13 30.63
C LYS A 98 -52.59 14.75 30.67
N THR A 99 -53.46 14.33 31.58
CA THR A 99 -54.79 14.93 31.71
C THR A 99 -54.70 16.40 32.12
N THR A 100 -53.84 16.75 33.09
CA THR A 100 -53.65 18.17 33.45
C THR A 100 -53.03 18.97 32.32
N PHE A 101 -52.17 18.35 31.50
CA PHE A 101 -51.57 18.98 30.34
C PHE A 101 -52.59 19.16 29.22
N GLU A 102 -53.48 18.19 28.99
CA GLU A 102 -54.63 18.31 28.10
C GLU A 102 -55.56 19.43 28.57
N ASP A 103 -55.83 19.55 29.88
CA ASP A 103 -56.62 20.65 30.43
C ASP A 103 -55.93 22.01 30.27
N VAL A 104 -54.61 22.07 30.48
CA VAL A 104 -53.81 23.28 30.26
C VAL A 104 -53.76 23.61 28.78
N VAL A 105 -53.58 22.64 27.89
CA VAL A 105 -53.59 22.82 26.43
C VAL A 105 -54.96 23.30 25.99
N ASN A 106 -56.06 22.72 26.45
CA ASN A 106 -57.41 23.19 26.14
C ASN A 106 -57.63 24.63 26.66
N SER A 107 -57.14 24.94 27.85
CA SER A 107 -57.16 26.31 28.40
C SER A 107 -56.28 27.25 27.58
N PHE A 108 -55.15 26.77 27.07
CA PHE A 108 -54.23 27.51 26.22
C PHE A 108 -54.79 27.70 24.83
N GLU A 109 -55.48 26.72 24.23
CA GLU A 109 -56.20 26.83 22.97
C GLU A 109 -57.38 27.81 23.12
N THR A 110 -58.06 27.82 24.27
CA THR A 110 -59.12 28.80 24.56
C THR A 110 -58.54 30.21 24.74
N LEU A 111 -57.39 30.31 25.39
CA LEU A 111 -56.67 31.58 25.53
C LEU A 111 -56.08 32.02 24.19
N GLU A 112 -55.55 31.11 23.41
CA GLU A 112 -54.95 31.32 22.09
C GLU A 112 -56.01 31.67 21.08
N THR A 113 -57.21 31.08 21.13
CA THR A 113 -58.34 31.54 20.31
C THR A 113 -58.74 32.96 20.68
N ARG A 114 -58.82 33.31 21.97
CA ARG A 114 -59.05 34.71 22.40
C ARG A 114 -57.90 35.65 22.04
N ILE A 115 -56.65 35.23 22.21
CA ILE A 115 -55.45 35.99 21.83
C ILE A 115 -55.32 36.06 20.32
N ASN A 116 -55.79 35.09 19.56
CA ASN A 116 -55.87 35.13 18.10
C ASN A 116 -57.08 35.96 17.67
N GLU A 117 -58.16 36.07 18.42
CA GLU A 117 -59.25 37.01 18.11
C GLU A 117 -58.81 38.47 18.36
N VAL A 118 -58.23 38.72 19.54
CA VAL A 118 -57.64 40.03 19.89
C VAL A 118 -56.43 40.32 19.03
N GLY A 119 -55.60 39.31 18.77
CA GLY A 119 -54.41 39.32 17.92
C GLY A 119 -54.79 39.53 16.48
N ASN A 120 -55.78 38.84 15.92
CA ASN A 120 -56.31 39.11 14.58
C ASN A 120 -56.92 40.50 14.49
N THR A 121 -57.53 41.00 15.56
CA THR A 121 -58.03 42.39 15.59
C THR A 121 -56.88 43.39 15.64
N ALA A 122 -55.85 43.14 16.44
CA ALA A 122 -54.66 43.97 16.59
C ALA A 122 -53.71 43.87 15.38
N ILE A 123 -53.61 42.71 14.76
CA ILE A 123 -52.95 42.42 13.49
C ILE A 123 -53.75 43.11 12.40
N ARG A 124 -55.08 43.02 12.35
CA ARG A 124 -55.86 43.75 11.34
C ARG A 124 -55.70 45.27 11.51
N ILE A 125 -55.69 45.78 12.74
CA ILE A 125 -55.42 47.21 13.00
C ILE A 125 -53.97 47.54 12.65
N GLY A 126 -53.01 46.72 13.04
CA GLY A 126 -51.58 46.91 12.81
C GLY A 126 -51.23 46.82 11.33
N GLU A 127 -51.75 45.83 10.61
CA GLU A 127 -51.70 45.68 9.16
C GLU A 127 -52.41 46.84 8.48
N GLN A 128 -53.59 47.29 8.93
CA GLN A 128 -54.22 48.48 8.36
C GLN A 128 -53.37 49.73 8.57
N LEU A 129 -52.77 49.90 9.75
CA LEU A 129 -51.94 51.04 10.09
C LEU A 129 -50.60 51.00 9.34
N GLU A 130 -49.98 49.83 9.24
CA GLU A 130 -48.76 49.57 8.47
C GLU A 130 -49.04 49.68 6.96
N THR A 131 -50.20 49.25 6.49
CA THR A 131 -50.61 49.40 5.08
C THR A 131 -50.84 50.88 4.77
N ILE A 132 -51.51 51.61 5.65
CA ILE A 132 -51.72 53.06 5.51
C ILE A 132 -50.37 53.80 5.58
N ASP A 133 -49.49 53.44 6.50
CA ASP A 133 -48.18 54.08 6.65
C ASP A 133 -47.24 53.72 5.48
N LYS A 134 -47.23 52.46 5.02
CA LYS A 134 -46.55 52.03 3.79
C LYS A 134 -47.11 52.75 2.57
N GLN A 135 -48.43 52.91 2.46
CA GLN A 135 -49.06 53.65 1.37
C GLN A 135 -48.70 55.14 1.44
N ARG A 136 -48.67 55.74 2.64
CA ARG A 136 -48.26 57.12 2.84
C ARG A 136 -46.77 57.34 2.53
N SER A 137 -45.89 56.47 3.00
CA SER A 137 -44.45 56.51 2.71
C SER A 137 -44.21 56.29 1.22
N ARG A 138 -44.84 55.28 0.61
CA ARG A 138 -44.80 55.08 -0.85
C ARG A 138 -45.30 56.31 -1.59
N ALA A 139 -46.45 56.87 -1.21
CA ALA A 139 -47.00 58.05 -1.88
C ALA A 139 -46.06 59.25 -1.76
N SER A 140 -45.41 59.45 -0.61
CA SER A 140 -44.42 60.51 -0.39
C SER A 140 -43.17 60.32 -1.24
N GLU A 141 -42.57 59.12 -1.21
CA GLU A 141 -41.37 58.79 -2.00
C GLU A 141 -41.66 58.80 -3.50
N SER A 142 -42.82 58.29 -3.93
CA SER A 142 -43.25 58.34 -5.33
C SER A 142 -43.49 59.78 -5.80
N LYS A 143 -44.09 60.64 -4.96
CA LYS A 143 -44.25 62.06 -5.29
C LYS A 143 -42.89 62.72 -5.54
N GLU A 144 -41.92 62.49 -4.66
CA GLU A 144 -40.57 63.04 -4.78
C GLU A 144 -39.86 62.52 -6.05
N LEU A 145 -39.96 61.22 -6.36
CA LEU A 145 -39.41 60.65 -7.59
C LEU A 145 -40.09 61.19 -8.86
N ILE A 146 -41.40 61.41 -8.84
CA ILE A 146 -42.14 62.01 -9.97
C ILE A 146 -41.72 63.46 -10.19
N GLU A 147 -41.53 64.23 -9.11
CA GLU A 147 -41.04 65.62 -9.18
C GLU A 147 -39.65 65.67 -9.84
N TYR A 148 -38.73 64.80 -9.42
CA TYR A 148 -37.43 64.68 -10.06
C TYR A 148 -37.53 64.23 -11.52
N PHE A 149 -38.34 63.21 -11.84
CA PHE A 149 -38.51 62.75 -13.23
C PHE A 149 -39.04 63.86 -14.15
N MET A 150 -40.01 64.66 -13.68
CA MET A 150 -40.52 65.81 -14.43
C MET A 150 -39.47 66.93 -14.57
N ALA A 151 -38.61 67.15 -13.57
CA ALA A 151 -37.50 68.09 -13.65
C ALA A 151 -36.47 67.66 -14.71
N PHE A 152 -36.10 66.38 -14.75
CA PHE A 152 -35.22 65.81 -15.77
C PHE A 152 -35.81 65.94 -17.19
N ASN A 153 -37.14 65.77 -17.34
CA ASN A 153 -37.80 65.97 -18.64
C ASN A 153 -37.72 67.44 -19.09
N ARG A 154 -37.84 68.40 -18.16
CA ARG A 154 -37.66 69.84 -18.40
C ARG A 154 -36.20 70.27 -18.61
N GLY A 155 -35.25 69.40 -18.29
CA GLY A 155 -33.80 69.67 -18.41
C GLY A 155 -33.19 70.31 -17.18
N ASP A 156 -33.93 70.37 -16.07
CA ASP A 156 -33.45 70.89 -14.80
C ASP A 156 -32.87 69.75 -13.94
N ILE A 157 -31.54 69.73 -13.84
CA ILE A 157 -30.76 68.76 -13.06
C ILE A 157 -30.29 69.40 -11.73
N SER A 158 -30.53 70.70 -11.57
CA SER A 158 -29.92 71.55 -10.54
C SER A 158 -30.30 71.11 -9.12
N GLN A 159 -31.52 70.63 -8.92
CA GLN A 159 -32.01 70.22 -7.59
C GLN A 159 -31.33 68.95 -7.07
N LEU A 160 -31.06 67.98 -7.96
CA LEU A 160 -30.34 66.76 -7.62
C LEU A 160 -28.83 67.03 -7.47
N GLU A 161 -28.30 67.91 -8.33
CA GLU A 161 -26.90 68.33 -8.29
C GLU A 161 -26.55 69.19 -7.06
N TYR A 162 -27.49 70.02 -6.62
CA TYR A 162 -27.39 70.78 -5.37
C TYR A 162 -27.38 69.86 -4.15
N LEU A 163 -28.23 68.82 -4.14
CA LEU A 163 -28.23 67.79 -3.11
C LEU A 163 -26.89 67.05 -3.04
N ARG A 164 -26.26 66.80 -4.20
CA ARG A 164 -24.96 66.14 -4.34
C ARG A 164 -23.81 67.00 -3.80
N THR A 165 -23.79 68.31 -4.10
CA THR A 165 -22.64 69.20 -3.84
C THR A 165 -22.68 69.93 -2.49
N GLN A 166 -23.86 70.27 -1.95
CA GLN A 166 -23.97 71.12 -0.75
C GLN A 166 -24.12 70.35 0.56
N ASN A 167 -24.69 69.14 0.52
CA ASN A 167 -24.96 68.33 1.72
C ASN A 167 -23.82 67.34 2.07
N GLY A 168 -22.63 67.55 1.50
CA GLY A 168 -21.45 66.72 1.74
C GLY A 168 -21.68 65.23 1.45
N LYS A 169 -21.03 64.37 2.23
CA LYS A 169 -21.06 62.90 2.07
C LYS A 169 -22.48 62.32 2.16
N GLU A 170 -23.31 62.84 3.06
CA GLU A 170 -24.68 62.36 3.25
C GLU A 170 -25.61 62.77 2.09
N GLY A 171 -25.36 63.93 1.48
CA GLY A 171 -26.02 64.42 0.28
C GLY A 171 -25.75 63.55 -0.95
N GLN A 172 -24.48 63.21 -1.20
CA GLN A 172 -24.09 62.29 -2.28
C GLN A 172 -24.76 60.92 -2.16
N PHE A 173 -24.84 60.37 -0.94
CA PHE A 173 -25.49 59.08 -0.69
C PHE A 173 -27.00 59.12 -1.01
N LYS A 174 -27.69 60.18 -0.60
CA LYS A 174 -29.12 60.39 -0.92
C LYS A 174 -29.33 60.59 -2.42
N ALA A 175 -28.47 61.39 -3.08
CA ALA A 175 -28.51 61.59 -4.52
C ALA A 175 -28.36 60.27 -5.29
N ALA A 176 -27.38 59.43 -4.92
CA ALA A 176 -27.19 58.12 -5.54
C ALA A 176 -28.40 57.18 -5.36
N THR A 177 -29.01 57.19 -4.17
CA THR A 177 -30.21 56.40 -3.88
C THR A 177 -31.39 56.84 -4.77
N ILE A 178 -31.60 58.15 -4.91
CA ILE A 178 -32.64 58.73 -5.77
C ILE A 178 -32.35 58.42 -7.25
N SER A 179 -31.10 58.58 -7.70
CA SER A 179 -30.68 58.28 -9.08
C SER A 179 -30.92 56.82 -9.47
N ARG A 180 -30.62 55.85 -8.59
CA ARG A 180 -30.91 54.43 -8.84
C ARG A 180 -32.41 54.18 -9.02
N ARG A 181 -33.23 54.74 -8.13
CA ARG A 181 -34.69 54.59 -8.17
C ARG A 181 -35.27 55.23 -9.44
N LEU A 182 -34.79 56.42 -9.81
CA LEU A 182 -35.16 57.10 -11.06
C LEU A 182 -34.77 56.29 -12.30
N ASN A 183 -33.57 55.69 -12.32
CA ASN A 183 -33.11 54.86 -13.43
C ASN A 183 -33.94 53.57 -13.59
N ALA A 184 -34.35 52.95 -12.48
CA ALA A 184 -35.27 51.81 -12.50
C ALA A 184 -36.63 52.20 -13.11
N ILE A 185 -37.20 53.33 -12.66
CA ILE A 185 -38.47 53.86 -13.20
C ILE A 185 -38.34 54.18 -14.68
N ALA A 186 -37.24 54.82 -15.10
CA ALA A 186 -37.00 55.17 -16.49
C ALA A 186 -36.85 53.95 -17.41
N LYS A 187 -36.41 52.80 -16.88
CA LYS A 187 -36.28 51.54 -17.63
C LYS A 187 -37.56 50.73 -17.69
N GLU A 188 -38.35 50.71 -16.62
CA GLU A 188 -39.55 49.87 -16.49
C GLU A 188 -40.84 50.54 -16.98
N VAL A 189 -40.93 51.87 -16.94
CA VAL A 189 -42.16 52.61 -17.27
C VAL A 189 -41.99 53.33 -18.61
N ASP A 190 -42.68 52.84 -19.65
CA ASP A 190 -42.69 53.48 -20.96
C ASP A 190 -43.76 54.60 -21.00
N ILE A 191 -43.30 55.84 -20.83
CA ILE A 191 -44.16 57.02 -20.77
C ILE A 191 -44.03 57.81 -22.09
N PRO A 192 -45.14 58.10 -22.80
CA PRO A 192 -45.11 58.94 -24.01
C PRO A 192 -44.51 60.33 -23.71
N GLY A 193 -43.43 60.70 -24.41
CA GLY A 193 -42.68 61.95 -24.15
C GLY A 193 -41.68 61.87 -22.99
N GLY A 194 -41.44 60.69 -22.43
CA GLY A 194 -40.45 60.41 -21.38
C GLY A 194 -39.08 59.98 -21.89
N GLU A 195 -38.91 59.72 -23.19
CA GLU A 195 -37.63 59.28 -23.78
C GLU A 195 -36.49 60.28 -23.52
N VAL A 196 -36.78 61.58 -23.56
CA VAL A 196 -35.81 62.65 -23.27
C VAL A 196 -35.38 62.61 -21.80
N ALA A 197 -36.31 62.38 -20.88
CA ALA A 197 -36.00 62.21 -19.46
C ALA A 197 -35.18 60.93 -19.23
N ARG A 198 -35.53 59.81 -19.87
CA ARG A 198 -34.81 58.54 -19.80
C ARG A 198 -33.36 58.68 -20.24
N SER A 199 -33.11 59.24 -21.42
CA SER A 199 -31.75 59.47 -21.93
C SER A 199 -30.93 60.38 -21.02
N ARG A 200 -31.54 61.43 -20.43
CA ARG A 200 -30.87 62.33 -19.48
C ARG A 200 -30.58 61.66 -18.13
N ILE A 201 -31.50 60.83 -17.62
CA ILE A 201 -31.31 60.09 -16.37
C ILE A 201 -30.21 59.04 -16.55
N GLU A 202 -30.20 58.30 -17.66
CA GLU A 202 -29.14 57.34 -17.99
C GLU A 202 -27.78 58.03 -18.08
N LYS A 203 -27.68 59.14 -18.83
CA LYS A 203 -26.45 59.92 -18.93
C LYS A 203 -25.99 60.49 -17.59
N TYR A 204 -26.91 60.95 -16.74
CA TYR A 204 -26.57 61.42 -15.39
C TYR A 204 -26.05 60.27 -14.50
N CYS A 205 -26.68 59.10 -14.57
CA CYS A 205 -26.24 57.91 -13.86
C CYS A 205 -24.84 57.45 -14.29
N GLU A 206 -24.54 57.48 -15.59
CA GLU A 206 -23.20 57.18 -16.13
C GLU A 206 -22.14 58.17 -15.65
N VAL A 207 -22.45 59.48 -15.68
CA VAL A 207 -21.54 60.52 -15.19
C VAL A 207 -21.30 60.38 -13.69
N LEU A 208 -22.37 60.14 -12.91
CA LEU A 208 -22.29 59.94 -11.47
C LEU A 208 -21.42 58.72 -11.11
N GLU A 209 -21.63 57.59 -11.79
CA GLU A 209 -20.81 56.38 -11.58
C GLU A 209 -19.35 56.65 -11.92
N LYS A 210 -19.09 57.28 -13.07
CA LYS A 210 -17.73 57.61 -13.51
C LYS A 210 -17.01 58.52 -12.52
N GLU A 211 -17.66 59.59 -12.05
CA GLU A 211 -17.09 60.53 -11.08
C GLU A 211 -16.81 59.85 -9.72
N LEU A 212 -17.74 59.02 -9.23
CA LEU A 212 -17.55 58.28 -7.98
C LEU A 212 -16.42 57.24 -8.08
N LEU A 213 -16.24 56.61 -9.25
CA LEU A 213 -15.13 55.70 -9.51
C LEU A 213 -13.78 56.42 -9.63
N GLU A 214 -13.75 57.59 -10.28
CA GLU A 214 -12.56 58.45 -10.34
C GLU A 214 -12.15 58.98 -8.95
N GLU A 215 -13.13 59.38 -8.14
CA GLU A 215 -12.91 59.79 -6.75
C GLU A 215 -12.39 58.62 -5.90
N PHE A 216 -12.95 57.42 -6.07
CA PHE A 216 -12.47 56.20 -5.42
C PHE A 216 -11.03 55.85 -5.83
N ASP A 217 -10.70 55.89 -7.12
CA ASP A 217 -9.33 55.59 -7.60
C ASP A 217 -8.31 56.61 -7.08
N LYS A 218 -8.67 57.90 -7.07
CA LYS A 218 -7.83 58.95 -6.50
C LYS A 218 -7.60 58.73 -5.00
N ALA A 219 -8.65 58.39 -4.25
CA ALA A 219 -8.56 58.08 -2.83
C ALA A 219 -7.72 56.82 -2.57
N TYR A 220 -7.83 55.81 -3.42
CA TYR A 220 -7.02 54.59 -3.38
C TYR A 220 -5.52 54.89 -3.56
N ARG A 221 -5.16 55.66 -4.58
CA ARG A 221 -3.77 56.09 -4.83
C ARG A 221 -3.20 56.95 -3.68
N GLN A 222 -4.06 57.69 -2.98
CA GLN A 222 -3.68 58.53 -1.83
C GLN A 222 -3.72 57.79 -0.49
N ARG A 223 -4.12 56.52 -0.46
CA ARG A 223 -4.33 55.70 0.76
C ARG A 223 -5.34 56.28 1.75
N ASP A 224 -6.30 57.08 1.29
CA ASP A 224 -7.37 57.63 2.14
C ASP A 224 -8.53 56.64 2.27
N LYS A 225 -8.51 55.87 3.37
CA LYS A 225 -9.53 54.86 3.67
C LYS A 225 -10.93 55.44 3.89
N THR A 226 -11.04 56.70 4.33
CA THR A 226 -12.34 57.27 4.73
C THR A 226 -13.17 57.73 3.54
N THR A 227 -12.53 58.26 2.52
CA THR A 227 -13.18 58.63 1.25
C THR A 227 -13.45 57.39 0.42
N MET A 228 -12.54 56.41 0.40
CA MET A 228 -12.79 55.11 -0.21
C MET A 228 -14.03 54.41 0.39
N GLN A 229 -14.15 54.39 1.72
CA GLN A 229 -15.29 53.77 2.40
C GLN A 229 -16.61 54.47 2.03
N HIS A 230 -16.60 55.80 1.96
CA HIS A 230 -17.76 56.59 1.56
C HIS A 230 -18.19 56.32 0.11
N CYS A 231 -17.22 56.30 -0.82
CA CYS A 231 -17.47 56.00 -2.22
C CYS A 231 -17.99 54.56 -2.40
N ALA A 232 -17.37 53.57 -1.76
CA ALA A 232 -17.80 52.17 -1.80
C ALA A 232 -19.21 51.98 -1.23
N LYS A 233 -19.54 52.65 -0.11
CA LYS A 233 -20.89 52.63 0.47
C LYS A 233 -21.94 53.26 -0.46
N THR A 234 -21.59 54.37 -1.10
CA THR A 234 -22.48 55.07 -2.05
C THR A 234 -22.69 54.25 -3.32
N LEU A 235 -21.63 53.64 -3.86
CA LEU A 235 -21.70 52.76 -5.04
C LEU A 235 -22.42 51.44 -4.73
N GLN A 236 -22.30 50.89 -3.53
CA GLN A 236 -23.09 49.71 -3.11
C GLN A 236 -24.59 49.96 -3.21
N GLU A 237 -25.06 51.12 -2.74
CA GLU A 237 -26.48 51.47 -2.85
C GLU A 237 -26.90 51.84 -4.27
N PHE A 238 -25.98 52.30 -5.12
CA PHE A 238 -26.26 52.70 -6.49
C PHE A 238 -26.33 51.52 -7.48
N ASN A 239 -25.31 50.66 -7.50
CA ASN A 239 -25.18 49.57 -8.48
C ASN A 239 -24.67 48.25 -7.90
N GLY A 240 -24.65 48.10 -6.57
CA GLY A 240 -24.15 46.87 -5.94
C GLY A 240 -22.62 46.80 -5.84
N CYS A 241 -21.90 47.89 -6.12
CA CYS A 241 -20.44 48.04 -5.96
C CYS A 241 -19.58 47.19 -6.93
N GLU A 242 -20.16 46.51 -7.93
CA GLU A 242 -19.42 45.59 -8.80
C GLU A 242 -18.33 46.30 -9.63
N SER A 243 -18.63 47.46 -10.22
CA SER A 243 -17.66 48.28 -10.97
C SER A 243 -16.51 48.76 -10.09
N CYS A 244 -16.79 49.11 -8.84
CA CYS A 244 -15.79 49.57 -7.88
C CYS A 244 -14.87 48.42 -7.44
N ILE A 245 -15.43 47.23 -7.21
CA ILE A 245 -14.65 46.01 -6.91
C ILE A 245 -13.73 45.68 -8.09
N LYS A 246 -14.26 45.63 -9.31
CA LYS A 246 -13.46 45.38 -10.52
C LYS A 246 -12.34 46.41 -10.69
N LEU A 247 -12.63 47.70 -10.49
CA LEU A 247 -11.64 48.77 -10.55
C LEU A 247 -10.53 48.58 -9.50
N TYR A 248 -10.93 48.28 -8.25
CA TYR A 248 -10.00 48.03 -7.15
C TYR A 248 -9.05 46.87 -7.48
N VAL A 249 -9.57 45.72 -7.92
CA VAL A 249 -8.71 44.58 -8.27
C VAL A 249 -7.87 44.91 -9.51
N ASN A 250 -8.43 45.55 -10.55
CA ASN A 250 -7.75 45.86 -11.81
C ASN A 250 -6.59 46.85 -11.66
N GLN A 251 -6.74 47.87 -10.82
CA GLN A 251 -5.71 48.88 -10.59
C GLN A 251 -4.74 48.53 -9.46
N HIS A 252 -4.89 47.36 -8.83
CA HIS A 252 -4.04 47.00 -7.71
C HIS A 252 -2.60 46.76 -8.17
N GLU A 253 -1.66 47.54 -7.60
CA GLU A 253 -0.24 47.61 -7.98
C GLU A 253 0.43 46.22 -8.02
N PHE A 254 0.06 45.34 -7.09
CA PHE A 254 0.52 43.94 -7.05
C PHE A 254 0.34 43.19 -8.38
N PHE A 255 -0.82 43.28 -9.04
CA PHE A 255 -1.03 42.59 -10.31
C PHE A 255 -0.28 43.26 -11.47
N ILE A 256 -0.24 44.59 -11.48
CA ILE A 256 0.40 45.37 -12.55
C ILE A 256 1.91 45.10 -12.57
N THR A 257 2.55 45.12 -11.41
CA THR A 257 4.00 44.91 -11.28
C THR A 257 4.38 43.47 -11.59
N LYS A 258 3.57 42.48 -11.15
CA LYS A 258 3.92 41.07 -11.25
C LYS A 258 3.58 40.40 -12.59
N VAL A 259 2.53 40.86 -13.29
CA VAL A 259 2.24 40.39 -14.66
C VAL A 259 3.42 40.67 -15.62
N ASN A 260 4.13 41.79 -15.42
CA ASN A 260 5.32 42.13 -16.19
C ASN A 260 6.53 41.25 -15.84
N LEU A 261 6.68 40.87 -14.56
CA LEU A 261 7.75 39.99 -14.10
C LEU A 261 7.54 38.54 -14.54
N SER A 262 6.30 38.02 -14.51
CA SER A 262 5.98 36.66 -14.98
C SER A 262 6.33 36.42 -16.46
N GLN A 263 6.42 37.48 -17.27
CA GLN A 263 6.83 37.38 -18.68
C GLN A 263 8.36 37.28 -18.87
N ALA A 264 9.17 37.59 -17.85
CA ALA A 264 10.62 37.66 -17.97
C ALA A 264 11.37 36.35 -17.69
N ASN A 265 10.68 35.27 -17.26
CA ASN A 265 11.28 33.95 -16.93
C ASN A 265 12.48 33.97 -15.95
N GLU A 266 12.75 35.08 -15.26
CA GLU A 266 13.86 35.22 -14.30
C GLU A 266 13.74 34.29 -13.06
N PHE A 267 12.59 33.64 -12.90
CA PHE A 267 12.28 32.77 -11.76
C PHE A 267 12.81 31.34 -11.87
N LEU A 268 13.28 30.90 -13.04
CA LEU A 268 13.76 29.53 -13.29
C LEU A 268 15.27 29.34 -12.99
N THR A 269 15.77 29.96 -11.92
CA THR A 269 17.23 30.02 -11.62
C THR A 269 17.68 29.08 -10.49
N SER A 270 16.80 28.20 -9.99
CA SER A 270 17.14 27.32 -8.88
C SER A 270 18.18 26.24 -9.28
N PRO A 271 19.26 26.02 -8.52
CA PRO A 271 20.23 24.95 -8.81
C PRO A 271 19.64 23.52 -8.73
N SER A 272 18.42 23.37 -8.20
CA SER A 272 17.69 22.10 -8.06
C SER A 272 17.22 21.46 -9.38
N TRP A 273 17.28 22.16 -10.50
CA TRP A 273 16.81 21.63 -11.80
C TRP A 273 17.62 20.44 -12.31
N THR A 274 18.89 20.32 -11.90
CA THR A 274 19.76 19.20 -12.30
C THR A 274 19.43 17.88 -11.61
N ASP A 275 18.84 17.93 -10.40
CA ASP A 275 18.52 16.74 -9.61
C ASP A 275 17.10 16.19 -9.89
N LEU A 276 16.22 17.03 -10.44
CA LEU A 276 14.84 16.65 -10.78
C LEU A 276 14.74 15.42 -11.71
N PRO A 277 15.51 15.29 -12.81
CA PRO A 277 15.47 14.12 -13.67
C PRO A 277 16.19 12.89 -13.08
N ASN A 278 16.92 13.03 -11.96
CA ASN A 278 17.74 11.96 -11.42
C ASN A 278 16.95 11.05 -10.45
N PRO A 279 16.69 9.77 -10.79
CA PRO A 279 15.93 8.85 -9.93
C PRO A 279 16.70 8.40 -8.68
N GLN A 280 18.02 8.57 -8.63
CA GLN A 280 18.84 8.13 -7.50
C GLN A 280 18.77 9.10 -6.31
N VAL A 281 18.59 10.38 -6.61
CA VAL A 281 18.48 11.47 -5.64
C VAL A 281 17.01 11.60 -5.20
N PRO A 282 16.74 11.83 -3.89
CA PRO A 282 15.39 12.15 -3.45
C PRO A 282 14.86 13.42 -4.15
N PRO A 283 13.53 13.60 -4.26
CA PRO A 283 12.96 14.80 -4.84
C PRO A 283 13.53 16.06 -4.15
N PRO A 284 14.07 17.03 -4.93
CA PRO A 284 14.63 18.25 -4.37
C PRO A 284 13.56 19.13 -3.73
N ALA A 285 14.01 20.13 -2.96
CA ALA A 285 13.12 21.12 -2.37
C ALA A 285 12.36 21.92 -3.44
N VAL A 286 11.25 22.51 -3.02
CA VAL A 286 10.37 23.34 -3.85
C VAL A 286 11.17 24.46 -4.53
N ASP A 287 10.79 24.78 -5.77
CA ASP A 287 11.34 25.91 -6.50
C ASP A 287 11.31 27.20 -5.64
N ARG A 288 12.47 27.86 -5.56
CA ARG A 288 12.65 29.03 -4.71
C ARG A 288 11.76 30.19 -5.14
N GLY A 289 11.57 30.39 -6.44
CA GLY A 289 10.72 31.45 -6.98
C GLY A 289 9.26 31.28 -6.56
N LEU A 290 8.76 30.03 -6.56
CA LEU A 290 7.40 29.73 -6.12
C LEU A 290 7.19 30.05 -4.63
N VAL A 291 8.17 29.69 -3.79
CA VAL A 291 8.12 29.94 -2.35
C VAL A 291 8.13 31.45 -2.06
N GLU A 292 8.96 32.22 -2.76
CA GLU A 292 9.03 33.68 -2.63
C GLU A 292 7.71 34.32 -3.09
N LEU A 293 7.16 33.89 -4.23
CA LEU A 293 5.86 34.34 -4.72
C LEU A 293 4.74 34.10 -3.69
N TYR A 294 4.66 32.89 -3.12
CA TYR A 294 3.60 32.57 -2.17
C TYR A 294 3.77 33.29 -0.83
N LYS A 295 5.01 33.55 -0.40
CA LYS A 295 5.27 34.39 0.77
C LYS A 295 4.79 35.82 0.53
N GLU A 296 4.99 36.34 -0.67
CA GLU A 296 4.50 37.65 -1.06
C GLU A 296 2.97 37.69 -1.11
N ILE A 297 2.32 36.70 -1.74
CA ILE A 297 0.86 36.55 -1.76
C ILE A 297 0.29 36.55 -0.34
N ARG A 298 0.86 35.77 0.59
CA ARG A 298 0.42 35.73 2.00
C ARG A 298 0.49 37.12 2.66
N THR A 299 1.54 37.89 2.35
CA THR A 299 1.74 39.22 2.94
C THR A 299 0.74 40.21 2.36
N THR A 300 0.59 40.23 1.03
CA THR A 300 -0.35 41.10 0.32
C THR A 300 -1.79 40.81 0.73
N VAL A 301 -2.23 39.55 0.73
CA VAL A 301 -3.62 39.21 1.10
C VAL A 301 -3.94 39.63 2.53
N LYS A 302 -3.00 39.50 3.48
CA LYS A 302 -3.20 39.97 4.86
C LYS A 302 -3.38 41.49 4.94
N GLN A 303 -2.56 42.26 4.22
CA GLN A 303 -2.66 43.72 4.19
C GLN A 303 -3.98 44.16 3.52
N GLU A 304 -4.33 43.53 2.41
CA GLU A 304 -5.55 43.83 1.66
C GLU A 304 -6.81 43.42 2.42
N ALA A 305 -6.78 42.34 3.19
CA ALA A 305 -7.88 41.95 4.07
C ALA A 305 -8.23 43.05 5.08
N GLU A 306 -7.23 43.74 5.66
CA GLU A 306 -7.47 44.86 6.58
C GLU A 306 -8.10 46.06 5.88
N ILE A 307 -7.65 46.38 4.66
CA ILE A 307 -8.19 47.49 3.88
C ILE A 307 -9.63 47.18 3.44
N ILE A 308 -9.86 45.97 2.90
CA ILE A 308 -11.15 45.53 2.40
C ILE A 308 -12.21 45.54 3.52
N ASN A 309 -11.85 45.06 4.72
CA ASN A 309 -12.74 45.09 5.89
C ASN A 309 -13.07 46.50 6.37
N ALA A 310 -12.17 47.47 6.18
CA ALA A 310 -12.40 48.86 6.57
C ALA A 310 -13.22 49.64 5.53
N VAL A 311 -13.03 49.36 4.25
CA VAL A 311 -13.57 50.16 3.14
C VAL A 311 -14.92 49.64 2.64
N PHE A 312 -15.08 48.33 2.45
CA PHE A 312 -16.23 47.81 1.72
C PHE A 312 -17.37 47.36 2.64
N PRO A 313 -18.65 47.63 2.27
CA PRO A 313 -19.80 47.15 3.03
C PRO A 313 -19.93 45.61 3.05
N ASN A 314 -19.49 44.95 1.97
CA ASN A 314 -19.50 43.48 1.82
C ASN A 314 -18.07 42.94 1.56
N PRO A 315 -17.22 42.81 2.61
CA PRO A 315 -15.81 42.42 2.46
C PRO A 315 -15.59 41.04 1.80
N ILE A 316 -16.51 40.10 2.03
CA ILE A 316 -16.39 38.71 1.56
C ILE A 316 -16.38 38.63 0.03
N ASN A 317 -17.32 39.32 -0.64
CA ASN A 317 -17.41 39.30 -2.11
C ASN A 317 -16.13 39.90 -2.75
N VAL A 318 -15.66 41.03 -2.22
CA VAL A 318 -14.43 41.67 -2.70
C VAL A 318 -13.23 40.73 -2.56
N MET A 319 -13.12 40.05 -1.41
CA MET A 319 -12.06 39.08 -1.16
C MET A 319 -12.16 37.87 -2.10
N GLN A 320 -13.36 37.38 -2.40
CA GLN A 320 -13.56 36.29 -3.36
C GLN A 320 -13.05 36.67 -4.75
N VAL A 321 -13.45 37.83 -5.28
CA VAL A 321 -12.99 38.32 -6.60
C VAL A 321 -11.47 38.55 -6.61
N PHE A 322 -10.92 39.07 -5.51
CA PHE A 322 -9.48 39.31 -5.37
C PHE A 322 -8.68 37.99 -5.36
N LEU A 323 -9.09 37.01 -4.55
CA LEU A 323 -8.45 35.69 -4.47
C LEU A 323 -8.58 34.93 -5.79
N GLN A 324 -9.77 34.90 -6.40
CA GLN A 324 -9.97 34.28 -7.71
C GLN A 324 -8.98 34.83 -8.74
N ARG A 325 -8.74 36.15 -8.75
CA ARG A 325 -7.77 36.74 -9.66
C ARG A 325 -6.32 36.40 -9.34
N ILE A 326 -5.95 36.28 -8.06
CA ILE A 326 -4.61 35.80 -7.67
C ILE A 326 -4.38 34.39 -8.24
N PHE A 327 -5.34 33.48 -8.04
CA PHE A 327 -5.19 32.10 -8.50
C PHE A 327 -5.22 32.00 -10.04
N ALA A 328 -6.19 32.63 -10.70
CA ALA A 328 -6.39 32.53 -12.15
C ALA A 328 -5.32 33.26 -12.99
N GLN A 329 -4.68 34.31 -12.45
CA GLN A 329 -3.72 35.12 -13.23
C GLN A 329 -2.28 34.96 -12.76
N LEU A 330 -2.00 35.01 -11.46
CA LEU A 330 -0.62 34.97 -10.97
C LEU A 330 -0.15 33.54 -10.73
N VAL A 331 -0.92 32.78 -9.96
CA VAL A 331 -0.54 31.39 -9.61
C VAL A 331 -0.60 30.51 -10.85
N GLN A 332 -1.68 30.57 -11.62
CA GLN A 332 -1.83 29.76 -12.84
C GLN A 332 -0.72 29.99 -13.85
N THR A 333 -0.44 31.24 -14.24
CA THR A 333 0.63 31.54 -15.22
C THR A 333 2.01 31.08 -14.74
N TYR A 334 2.29 31.20 -13.43
CA TYR A 334 3.55 30.72 -12.87
C TYR A 334 3.67 29.18 -12.94
N ILE A 335 2.61 28.47 -12.55
CA ILE A 335 2.56 27.00 -12.58
C ILE A 335 2.68 26.49 -14.02
N GLU A 336 1.97 27.08 -14.97
CA GLU A 336 2.06 26.72 -16.38
C GLU A 336 3.48 26.88 -16.93
N SER A 337 4.16 27.99 -16.65
CA SER A 337 5.54 28.22 -17.07
C SER A 337 6.51 27.22 -16.44
N LEU A 338 6.39 27.01 -15.11
CA LEU A 338 7.24 26.08 -14.36
C LEU A 338 7.08 24.63 -14.85
N LEU A 339 5.84 24.16 -15.02
CA LEU A 339 5.56 22.80 -15.47
C LEU A 339 5.98 22.58 -16.92
N THR A 340 5.79 23.58 -17.80
CA THR A 340 6.27 23.52 -19.19
C THR A 340 7.80 23.42 -19.25
N HIS A 341 8.50 24.18 -18.42
CA HIS A 341 9.96 24.07 -18.31
C HIS A 341 10.40 22.68 -17.83
N ALA A 342 9.75 22.16 -16.78
CA ALA A 342 10.04 20.83 -16.24
C ALA A 342 9.76 19.70 -17.25
N GLU A 343 8.70 19.83 -18.05
CA GLU A 343 8.34 18.85 -19.09
C GLU A 343 9.35 18.79 -20.23
N ASN A 344 9.97 19.92 -20.57
CA ASN A 344 11.03 19.95 -21.59
C ASN A 344 12.33 19.25 -21.14
N ASP A 345 12.56 19.13 -19.83
CA ASP A 345 13.72 18.45 -19.29
C ASP A 345 13.50 16.92 -19.20
N SER A 346 12.45 16.48 -18.48
CA SER A 346 12.06 15.07 -18.47
C SER A 346 10.66 14.83 -17.92
N THR A 347 10.08 13.68 -18.25
CA THR A 347 8.79 13.23 -17.68
C THR A 347 8.84 13.16 -16.14
N LEU A 348 9.97 12.72 -15.56
CA LEU A 348 10.16 12.64 -14.11
C LEU A 348 10.24 14.03 -13.46
N ALA A 349 10.99 14.95 -14.08
CA ALA A 349 11.10 16.33 -13.60
C ALA A 349 9.73 17.01 -13.57
N TYR A 350 8.91 16.81 -14.60
CA TYR A 350 7.51 17.26 -14.63
C TYR A 350 6.70 16.71 -13.45
N LEU A 351 6.71 15.39 -13.21
CA LEU A 351 5.90 14.75 -12.15
C LEU A 351 6.33 15.16 -10.74
N ARG A 352 7.65 15.28 -10.51
CA ARG A 352 8.20 15.81 -9.24
C ARG A 352 7.80 17.26 -9.02
N SER A 353 7.91 18.08 -10.06
CA SER A 353 7.52 19.50 -10.02
C SER A 353 6.02 19.65 -9.75
N LEU A 354 5.17 18.91 -10.46
CA LEU A 354 3.72 18.91 -10.27
C LEU A 354 3.33 18.57 -8.83
N THR A 355 3.93 17.53 -8.24
CA THR A 355 3.65 17.13 -6.86
C THR A 355 4.10 18.19 -5.85
N SER A 356 5.27 18.78 -6.10
CA SER A 356 5.86 19.84 -5.27
C SER A 356 4.97 21.08 -5.28
N VAL A 357 4.63 21.57 -6.47
CA VAL A 357 3.73 22.69 -6.69
C VAL A 357 2.38 22.45 -6.01
N TYR A 358 1.73 21.31 -6.27
CA TYR A 358 0.45 20.96 -5.65
C TYR A 358 0.49 21.01 -4.12
N THR A 359 1.52 20.43 -3.50
CA THR A 359 1.66 20.41 -2.04
C THR A 359 1.76 21.84 -1.49
N VAL A 360 2.58 22.69 -2.10
CA VAL A 360 2.79 24.05 -1.60
C VAL A 360 1.61 24.97 -1.91
N THR A 361 0.91 24.78 -3.02
CA THR A 361 -0.33 25.51 -3.32
C THR A 361 -1.42 25.16 -2.31
N LYS A 362 -1.52 23.89 -1.92
CA LYS A 362 -2.42 23.44 -0.86
C LYS A 362 -2.08 24.08 0.49
N ASP A 363 -0.80 24.10 0.87
CA ASP A 363 -0.36 24.78 2.10
C ASP A 363 -0.70 26.28 2.07
N LEU A 364 -0.55 26.96 0.92
CA LEU A 364 -0.97 28.35 0.76
C LEU A 364 -2.48 28.50 0.98
N VAL A 365 -3.31 27.63 0.41
CA VAL A 365 -4.76 27.69 0.59
C VAL A 365 -5.16 27.43 2.04
N ASP A 366 -4.57 26.45 2.70
CA ASP A 366 -4.85 26.16 4.10
C ASP A 366 -4.45 27.34 5.01
N ASP A 367 -3.35 28.04 4.71
CA ASP A 367 -3.00 29.30 5.36
C ASP A 367 -4.03 30.40 5.11
N LEU A 368 -4.52 30.55 3.87
CA LEU A 368 -5.50 31.57 3.49
C LEU A 368 -6.89 31.30 4.08
N LYS A 369 -7.28 30.04 4.27
CA LYS A 369 -8.53 29.66 4.95
C LYS A 369 -8.58 30.14 6.40
N SER A 370 -7.43 30.32 7.04
CA SER A 370 -7.33 30.83 8.41
C SER A 370 -7.61 32.34 8.54
N LEU A 371 -7.76 33.06 7.43
CA LEU A 371 -8.06 34.49 7.42
C LEU A 371 -9.50 34.74 7.89
N ASP A 372 -9.65 35.12 9.15
CA ASP A 372 -10.94 35.43 9.75
C ASP A 372 -11.45 36.80 9.27
N MET A 373 -12.24 36.80 8.18
CA MET A 373 -12.94 37.99 7.66
C MET A 373 -14.20 38.32 8.47
N ARG A 374 -14.09 38.26 9.81
CA ARG A 374 -15.20 38.58 10.72
C ARG A 374 -15.57 40.05 10.60
N GLN A 375 -16.79 40.32 10.15
CA GLN A 375 -17.42 41.62 10.35
C GLN A 375 -17.49 41.90 11.85
N LYS A 376 -16.62 42.76 12.39
CA LYS A 376 -16.79 43.36 13.71
C LYS A 376 -17.99 44.32 13.66
N ARG A 377 -19.21 43.78 13.63
CA ARG A 377 -20.43 44.54 13.92
C ARG A 377 -20.84 44.23 15.35
N ASN A 378 -20.60 45.17 16.26
CA ASN A 378 -21.18 45.19 17.60
C ASN A 378 -22.71 45.21 17.47
N VAL A 379 -23.36 44.07 17.67
CA VAL A 379 -24.79 44.05 18.02
C VAL A 379 -24.99 43.01 19.13
N THR A 380 -25.27 43.51 20.32
CA THR A 380 -25.90 42.82 21.44
C THR A 380 -27.20 42.15 21.00
N SER A 381 -27.20 40.84 20.79
CA SER A 381 -28.35 39.94 21.03
C SER A 381 -28.02 38.52 20.58
N SER A 382 -28.29 37.57 21.47
CA SER A 382 -27.89 36.17 21.47
C SER A 382 -28.70 35.24 20.55
N GLN A 383 -28.76 35.48 19.22
CA GLN A 383 -29.42 34.57 18.27
C GLN A 383 -28.77 34.38 16.87
N THR A 384 -27.59 34.92 16.57
CA THR A 384 -27.01 34.89 15.19
C THR A 384 -25.66 34.18 15.06
N ALA A 385 -25.42 33.10 15.81
CA ALA A 385 -24.18 32.32 15.67
C ALA A 385 -24.12 31.47 14.38
N GLU A 386 -25.26 31.10 13.79
CA GLU A 386 -25.31 30.20 12.62
C GLU A 386 -25.06 30.91 11.27
N GLU A 387 -25.44 32.18 11.11
CA GLU A 387 -25.25 32.90 9.84
C GLU A 387 -23.81 33.39 9.61
N GLY A 388 -23.06 33.65 10.69
CA GLY A 388 -21.64 34.01 10.62
C GLY A 388 -20.75 32.85 10.17
N SER A 389 -21.12 31.61 10.53
CA SER A 389 -20.41 30.40 10.13
C SER A 389 -20.55 30.10 8.63
N ARG A 390 -21.74 30.32 8.05
CA ARG A 390 -21.99 30.09 6.62
C ARG A 390 -21.14 30.98 5.70
N LYS A 391 -20.86 32.22 6.11
CA LYS A 391 -20.11 33.20 5.32
C LYS A 391 -18.58 33.04 5.36
N SER A 392 -18.05 32.40 6.41
CA SER A 392 -16.63 31.99 6.45
C SER A 392 -16.41 30.73 5.59
N ASN A 393 -17.38 29.80 5.58
CA ASN A 393 -17.35 28.61 4.73
C ASN A 393 -17.28 28.97 3.23
N THR A 394 -17.92 30.05 2.78
CA THR A 394 -17.90 30.44 1.34
C THR A 394 -16.54 30.85 0.80
N ILE A 395 -15.60 31.31 1.64
CA ILE A 395 -14.22 31.61 1.18
C ILE A 395 -13.40 30.33 1.14
N ALA A 396 -13.57 29.46 2.14
CA ALA A 396 -12.89 28.16 2.17
C ALA A 396 -13.29 27.28 0.98
N GLU A 397 -14.60 27.19 0.69
CA GLU A 397 -15.15 26.49 -0.48
C GLU A 397 -14.61 27.07 -1.80
N LEU A 398 -14.50 28.40 -1.90
CA LEU A 398 -13.94 29.04 -3.09
C LEU A 398 -12.44 28.75 -3.26
N LEU A 399 -11.66 28.76 -2.19
CA LEU A 399 -10.24 28.43 -2.25
C LEU A 399 -10.01 26.96 -2.61
N ASP A 400 -10.86 26.05 -2.12
CA ASP A 400 -10.86 24.64 -2.51
C ASP A 400 -11.19 24.49 -4.01
N GLN A 401 -12.23 25.19 -4.50
CA GLN A 401 -12.55 25.22 -5.93
C GLN A 401 -11.40 25.79 -6.77
N CYS A 402 -10.72 26.84 -6.32
CA CYS A 402 -9.57 27.41 -7.04
C CYS A 402 -8.41 26.43 -7.18
N ILE A 403 -8.15 25.57 -6.18
CA ILE A 403 -7.16 24.49 -6.31
C ILE A 403 -7.65 23.46 -7.31
N GLU A 404 -8.91 23.02 -7.23
CA GLU A 404 -9.45 22.03 -8.17
C GLU A 404 -9.33 22.53 -9.61
N ASP A 405 -9.81 23.74 -9.91
CA ASP A 405 -9.75 24.37 -11.23
C ASP A 405 -8.31 24.47 -11.77
N LEU A 406 -7.36 24.78 -10.89
CA LEU A 406 -5.95 24.94 -11.24
C LEU A 406 -5.27 23.62 -11.62
N PHE A 407 -5.67 22.50 -10.99
CA PHE A 407 -5.03 21.20 -11.19
C PHE A 407 -5.80 20.22 -12.06
N ILE A 408 -7.10 20.44 -12.31
CA ILE A 408 -7.93 19.67 -13.25
C ILE A 408 -7.19 19.39 -14.58
N PRO A 409 -6.55 20.37 -15.26
CA PRO A 409 -5.86 20.12 -16.54
C PRO A 409 -4.75 19.06 -16.48
N TYR A 410 -4.17 18.85 -15.29
CA TYR A 410 -3.03 17.97 -15.04
C TYR A 410 -3.42 16.63 -14.39
N THR A 411 -4.45 16.61 -13.54
CA THR A 411 -4.82 15.43 -12.72
C THR A 411 -6.09 14.73 -13.18
N GLU A 412 -6.92 15.34 -14.02
CA GLU A 412 -8.20 14.76 -14.43
C GLU A 412 -8.05 13.58 -15.40
N GLY A 413 -8.88 12.55 -15.18
CA GLY A 413 -8.92 11.33 -15.98
C GLY A 413 -7.61 10.54 -15.93
N ASP A 414 -7.26 9.90 -17.05
CA ASP A 414 -6.08 9.03 -17.12
C ASP A 414 -4.78 9.79 -17.45
N ARG A 415 -4.80 11.12 -17.61
CA ARG A 415 -3.63 11.89 -18.07
C ARG A 415 -2.44 11.78 -17.12
N TYR A 416 -2.70 11.96 -15.82
CA TYR A 416 -1.68 11.87 -14.79
C TYR A 416 -1.07 10.46 -14.73
N ILE A 417 -1.92 9.43 -14.65
CA ILE A 417 -1.46 8.05 -14.54
C ILE A 417 -0.71 7.57 -15.79
N GLU A 418 -1.11 8.00 -16.99
CA GLU A 418 -0.36 7.67 -18.22
C GLU A 418 1.01 8.35 -18.25
N LYS A 419 1.13 9.61 -17.79
CA LYS A 419 2.46 10.25 -17.62
C LYS A 419 3.32 9.53 -16.59
N GLU A 420 2.73 9.09 -15.48
CA GLU A 420 3.44 8.32 -14.43
C GLU A 420 3.94 6.97 -14.97
N LYS A 421 3.09 6.22 -15.69
CA LYS A 421 3.47 4.96 -16.36
C LYS A 421 4.57 5.16 -17.41
N LYS A 422 4.49 6.24 -18.19
CA LYS A 422 5.52 6.61 -19.17
C LYS A 422 6.85 6.88 -18.47
N SER A 423 6.85 7.68 -17.42
CA SER A 423 8.06 7.97 -16.64
C SER A 423 8.67 6.72 -16.05
N LEU A 424 7.87 5.84 -15.42
CA LEU A 424 8.38 4.57 -14.89
C LEU A 424 9.01 3.70 -15.98
N SER A 425 8.32 3.55 -17.12
CA SER A 425 8.82 2.76 -18.25
C SER A 425 10.15 3.31 -18.79
N GLU A 426 10.28 4.63 -18.95
CA GLU A 426 11.51 5.30 -19.40
C GLU A 426 12.67 5.10 -18.41
N LEU A 427 12.39 5.25 -17.11
CA LEU A 427 13.38 5.09 -16.05
C LEU A 427 13.85 3.63 -15.91
N TYR A 428 12.94 2.66 -15.97
CA TYR A 428 13.31 1.25 -15.90
C TYR A 428 14.04 0.79 -17.16
N SER A 429 13.60 1.23 -18.34
CA SER A 429 14.28 0.90 -19.60
C SER A 429 15.71 1.43 -19.64
N SER A 430 15.92 2.67 -19.17
CA SER A 430 17.27 3.25 -19.10
C SER A 430 18.16 2.55 -18.07
N LEU A 431 17.61 2.20 -16.89
CA LEU A 431 18.33 1.48 -15.84
C LEU A 431 18.73 0.05 -16.28
N LEU A 432 17.88 -0.63 -17.04
CA LEU A 432 18.08 -2.00 -17.48
C LEU A 432 18.70 -2.11 -18.88
N LEU A 433 19.08 -0.99 -19.51
CA LEU A 433 19.52 -0.98 -20.91
C LEU A 433 20.73 -1.90 -21.17
N GLN A 434 21.79 -1.75 -20.37
CA GLN A 434 23.03 -2.56 -20.51
C GLN A 434 22.77 -4.03 -20.18
N PHE A 435 22.00 -4.29 -19.14
CA PHE A 435 21.59 -5.64 -18.73
C PHE A 435 20.81 -6.36 -19.83
N ASN A 436 19.78 -5.71 -20.38
CA ASN A 436 18.97 -6.27 -21.45
C ASN A 436 19.80 -6.48 -22.73
N ALA A 437 20.70 -5.56 -23.07
CA ALA A 437 21.59 -5.71 -24.22
C ALA A 437 22.47 -6.96 -24.11
N TYR A 438 23.03 -7.22 -22.92
CA TYR A 438 23.86 -8.39 -22.67
C TYR A 438 23.07 -9.69 -22.89
N HIS A 439 21.88 -9.80 -22.29
CA HIS A 439 21.06 -11.01 -22.40
C HIS A 439 20.52 -11.24 -23.83
N ILE A 440 20.23 -10.17 -24.59
CA ILE A 440 19.87 -10.28 -26.01
C ILE A 440 21.05 -10.81 -26.84
N GLN A 441 22.27 -10.35 -26.57
CA GLN A 441 23.47 -10.86 -27.25
C GLN A 441 23.71 -12.33 -26.92
N GLN A 442 23.48 -12.74 -25.67
CA GLN A 442 23.65 -14.13 -25.23
C GLN A 442 22.56 -15.06 -25.79
N SER A 443 21.32 -14.59 -25.92
CA SER A 443 20.24 -15.39 -26.53
C SER A 443 20.45 -15.61 -28.03
N LYS A 444 20.98 -14.61 -28.76
CA LYS A 444 21.33 -14.72 -30.19
C LYS A 444 22.40 -15.78 -30.47
N ALA A 445 23.31 -16.01 -29.53
CA ALA A 445 24.36 -17.02 -29.66
C ALA A 445 23.83 -18.46 -29.55
N ASN A 446 22.74 -18.67 -28.80
CA ASN A 446 22.29 -20.00 -28.41
C ASN A 446 20.98 -20.48 -29.05
N SER A 447 20.05 -19.61 -29.49
CA SER A 447 18.91 -20.02 -30.35
C SER A 447 18.04 -18.84 -30.82
N GLY A 448 17.63 -18.86 -32.10
CA GLY A 448 16.74 -17.85 -32.72
C GLY A 448 15.28 -17.92 -32.26
N GLY A 449 15.01 -17.61 -30.99
CA GLY A 449 13.70 -17.72 -30.35
C GLY A 449 13.02 -16.39 -30.00
N LEU A 450 11.68 -16.46 -29.94
CA LEU A 450 10.58 -15.51 -29.68
C LEU A 450 10.82 -14.17 -28.91
N PHE A 451 11.89 -14.01 -28.11
CA PHE A 451 12.22 -12.78 -27.36
C PHE A 451 12.41 -11.56 -28.29
N GLN A 452 12.92 -11.80 -29.50
CA GLN A 452 13.14 -10.80 -30.56
C GLN A 452 11.88 -10.00 -30.93
N ARG A 453 10.68 -10.60 -30.85
CA ARG A 453 9.44 -9.93 -31.29
C ARG A 453 8.87 -8.94 -30.27
N ALA A 454 9.13 -9.15 -28.98
CA ALA A 454 8.62 -8.27 -27.93
C ALA A 454 9.51 -7.02 -27.74
N VAL A 455 10.82 -7.16 -27.90
CA VAL A 455 11.79 -6.06 -27.67
C VAL A 455 11.91 -5.12 -28.88
N ASN A 456 11.77 -5.62 -30.11
CA ASN A 456 11.86 -4.78 -31.32
C ASN A 456 10.71 -3.77 -31.48
N GLN A 457 9.67 -3.81 -30.64
CA GLN A 457 8.54 -2.87 -30.70
C GLN A 457 8.72 -1.61 -29.84
N ILE A 458 9.78 -1.49 -29.02
CA ILE A 458 9.85 -0.44 -27.97
C ILE A 458 11.04 0.54 -28.11
N SER A 459 12.05 0.33 -28.96
CA SER A 459 13.20 1.27 -29.00
C SER A 459 13.93 1.36 -30.34
N GLY A 460 14.09 2.59 -30.84
CA GLY A 460 14.73 2.95 -32.12
C GLY A 460 16.26 3.01 -32.12
N ARG A 461 16.92 2.09 -31.41
CA ARG A 461 18.36 1.78 -31.56
C ARG A 461 18.47 0.26 -31.55
N ASP A 462 19.30 -0.32 -32.41
CA ASP A 462 19.59 -1.75 -32.34
C ASP A 462 20.31 -2.03 -31.00
N ILE A 463 19.55 -2.41 -29.98
CA ILE A 463 20.02 -2.73 -28.62
C ILE A 463 21.16 -3.77 -28.65
N ALA A 464 21.21 -4.56 -29.73
CA ALA A 464 22.25 -5.56 -29.98
C ALA A 464 23.66 -4.99 -30.26
N ASP A 465 23.79 -3.71 -30.65
CA ASP A 465 25.08 -3.10 -31.00
C ASP A 465 25.77 -2.41 -29.80
N ILE A 466 25.13 -2.45 -28.62
CA ILE A 466 25.68 -1.88 -27.38
C ILE A 466 26.84 -2.76 -26.89
N VAL A 467 28.00 -2.16 -26.59
CA VAL A 467 29.13 -2.90 -25.99
C VAL A 467 28.77 -3.28 -24.56
N THR A 468 28.82 -4.58 -24.23
CA THR A 468 28.49 -5.11 -22.91
C THR A 468 29.65 -5.93 -22.33
N THR A 469 29.67 -6.06 -21.00
CA THR A 469 30.60 -6.88 -20.22
C THR A 469 29.85 -7.99 -19.49
N GLU A 470 30.56 -9.01 -18.97
CA GLU A 470 29.93 -10.07 -18.16
C GLU A 470 29.26 -9.53 -16.88
N GLU A 471 29.77 -8.42 -16.32
CA GLU A 471 29.20 -7.82 -15.10
C GLU A 471 27.83 -7.20 -15.40
N ASP A 472 27.61 -6.68 -16.61
CA ASP A 472 26.35 -6.03 -17.00
C ASP A 472 25.16 -7.02 -17.02
N GLY A 473 25.42 -8.31 -17.25
CA GLY A 473 24.40 -9.38 -17.22
C GLY A 473 24.09 -9.93 -15.82
N SER A 474 24.70 -9.38 -14.78
CA SER A 474 24.56 -9.92 -13.42
C SER A 474 23.30 -9.37 -12.74
N LEU A 475 22.54 -10.24 -12.07
CA LEU A 475 21.51 -9.78 -11.14
C LEU A 475 22.14 -9.02 -9.97
N SER A 476 21.49 -7.95 -9.55
CA SER A 476 21.94 -7.08 -8.47
C SER A 476 20.77 -6.64 -7.61
N VAL A 477 20.92 -6.88 -6.30
CA VAL A 477 19.95 -6.45 -5.30
C VAL A 477 19.88 -4.92 -5.23
N SER A 478 20.97 -4.19 -5.51
CA SER A 478 20.96 -2.73 -5.53
C SER A 478 20.11 -2.16 -6.67
N THR A 479 20.17 -2.77 -7.86
CA THR A 479 19.34 -2.39 -9.01
C THR A 479 17.87 -2.64 -8.71
N ALA A 480 17.53 -3.80 -8.14
CA ALA A 480 16.17 -4.09 -7.71
C ALA A 480 15.66 -3.09 -6.65
N MET A 481 16.48 -2.76 -5.65
CA MET A 481 16.13 -1.74 -4.65
C MET A 481 15.89 -0.37 -5.28
N LEU A 482 16.67 0.02 -6.30
CA LEU A 482 16.46 1.27 -7.03
C LEU A 482 15.14 1.25 -7.80
N ILE A 483 14.82 0.16 -8.50
CA ILE A 483 13.52 -0.04 -9.17
C ILE A 483 12.37 0.14 -8.17
N LEU A 484 12.44 -0.54 -7.02
CA LEU A 484 11.42 -0.44 -5.97
C LEU A 484 11.34 0.97 -5.35
N LYS A 485 12.48 1.66 -5.20
CA LYS A 485 12.53 3.05 -4.71
C LYS A 485 11.83 4.01 -5.67
N ILE A 486 12.10 3.88 -6.98
CA ILE A 486 11.44 4.66 -8.04
C ILE A 486 9.92 4.41 -8.01
N HIS A 487 9.50 3.14 -7.94
CA HIS A 487 8.08 2.79 -7.80
C HIS A 487 7.44 3.39 -6.54
N SER A 488 8.14 3.32 -5.40
CA SER A 488 7.67 3.88 -4.14
C SER A 488 7.47 5.39 -4.24
N GLU A 489 8.34 6.09 -4.99
CA GLU A 489 8.18 7.51 -5.25
C GLU A 489 6.95 7.81 -6.12
N ALA A 490 6.72 7.03 -7.18
CA ALA A 490 5.52 7.13 -8.01
C ALA A 490 4.24 6.92 -7.19
N ILE A 491 4.20 5.88 -6.34
CA ILE A 491 3.08 5.65 -5.41
C ILE A 491 2.84 6.88 -4.53
N ARG A 492 3.89 7.44 -3.91
CA ARG A 492 3.74 8.60 -3.03
C ARG A 492 3.16 9.81 -3.76
N ARG A 493 3.52 10.02 -5.03
CA ARG A 493 2.93 11.08 -5.87
C ARG A 493 1.46 10.81 -6.13
N SER A 494 1.09 9.58 -6.49
CA SER A 494 -0.30 9.22 -6.78
C SER A 494 -1.18 9.38 -5.54
N VAL A 495 -0.70 9.03 -4.34
CA VAL A 495 -1.43 9.27 -3.07
C VAL A 495 -1.72 10.76 -2.85
N LYS A 496 -0.85 11.67 -3.30
CA LYS A 496 -1.02 13.12 -3.13
C LYS A 496 -1.89 13.76 -4.21
N LEU A 497 -1.71 13.35 -5.47
CA LEU A 497 -2.30 14.01 -6.64
C LEU A 497 -3.61 13.41 -7.10
N SER A 498 -3.90 12.16 -6.71
CA SER A 498 -5.06 11.43 -7.23
C SER A 498 -6.21 11.43 -6.23
N PRO A 499 -7.47 11.46 -6.72
CA PRO A 499 -8.62 11.36 -5.83
C PRO A 499 -8.66 9.97 -5.16
N PRO A 500 -9.13 9.87 -3.90
CA PRO A 500 -9.16 8.60 -3.16
C PRO A 500 -9.94 7.48 -3.86
N SER A 501 -10.93 7.83 -4.70
CA SER A 501 -11.74 6.88 -5.47
C SER A 501 -10.98 6.20 -6.61
N GLU A 502 -10.01 6.89 -7.22
CA GLU A 502 -9.22 6.38 -8.35
C GLU A 502 -7.89 5.75 -7.90
N LEU A 503 -7.45 6.06 -6.68
CA LEU A 503 -6.18 5.58 -6.12
C LEU A 503 -5.99 4.06 -6.21
N PRO A 504 -6.99 3.18 -5.94
CA PRO A 504 -6.84 1.75 -6.15
C PRO A 504 -6.50 1.36 -7.59
N LYS A 505 -7.14 2.02 -8.58
CA LYS A 505 -6.90 1.74 -10.00
C LYS A 505 -5.49 2.17 -10.41
N PHE A 506 -5.05 3.33 -9.94
CA PHE A 506 -3.71 3.84 -10.22
C PHE A 506 -2.62 2.97 -9.57
N ALA A 507 -2.82 2.55 -8.32
CA ALA A 507 -1.92 1.60 -7.67
C ALA A 507 -1.80 0.29 -8.46
N SER A 508 -2.91 -0.22 -9.01
CA SER A 508 -2.92 -1.39 -9.88
C SER A 508 -2.10 -1.14 -11.15
N ALA A 509 -2.34 -0.02 -11.84
CA ALA A 509 -1.65 0.32 -13.08
C ALA A 509 -0.13 0.46 -12.89
N LEU A 510 0.32 1.13 -11.83
CA LEU A 510 1.75 1.26 -11.52
C LEU A 510 2.37 -0.08 -11.16
N PHE A 511 1.67 -0.92 -10.40
CA PHE A 511 2.16 -2.25 -10.03
C PHE A 511 2.36 -3.15 -11.25
N HIS A 512 1.49 -3.07 -12.26
CA HIS A 512 1.70 -3.79 -13.51
C HIS A 512 2.97 -3.38 -14.25
N VAL A 513 3.29 -2.07 -14.27
CA VAL A 513 4.57 -1.59 -14.84
C VAL A 513 5.74 -2.14 -14.04
N LEU A 514 5.65 -2.16 -12.70
CA LEU A 514 6.68 -2.79 -11.86
C LEU A 514 6.87 -4.27 -12.18
N LEU A 515 5.79 -5.05 -12.27
CA LEU A 515 5.85 -6.48 -12.58
C LEU A 515 6.47 -6.75 -13.95
N ASP A 516 6.19 -5.91 -14.95
CA ASP A 516 6.79 -6.07 -16.27
C ASP A 516 8.30 -5.82 -16.23
N SER A 517 8.76 -4.79 -15.52
CA SER A 517 10.17 -4.45 -15.42
C SER A 517 10.97 -5.38 -14.50
N ILE A 518 10.59 -5.50 -13.22
CA ILE A 518 11.34 -6.34 -12.26
C ILE A 518 11.18 -7.84 -12.56
N GLY A 519 10.03 -8.21 -13.10
CA GLY A 519 9.70 -9.59 -13.43
C GLY A 519 10.26 -9.99 -14.78
N LYS A 520 9.61 -9.55 -15.86
CA LYS A 520 9.90 -10.04 -17.21
C LYS A 520 11.25 -9.55 -17.73
N GLN A 521 11.50 -8.25 -17.62
CA GLN A 521 12.70 -7.63 -18.21
C GLN A 521 13.96 -7.89 -17.38
N TYR A 522 13.82 -8.17 -16.08
CA TYR A 522 14.97 -8.36 -15.20
C TYR A 522 15.17 -9.81 -14.75
N VAL A 523 14.33 -10.31 -13.83
CA VAL A 523 14.55 -11.63 -13.22
C VAL A 523 14.31 -12.77 -14.21
N ASP A 524 13.21 -12.75 -14.96
CA ASP A 524 12.89 -13.80 -15.95
C ASP A 524 13.94 -13.87 -17.05
N THR A 525 14.41 -12.71 -17.54
CA THR A 525 15.43 -12.64 -18.60
C THR A 525 16.77 -13.24 -18.14
N ALA A 526 17.19 -12.95 -16.90
CA ALA A 526 18.37 -13.60 -16.30
C ALA A 526 18.17 -15.11 -16.13
N LEU A 527 17.01 -15.56 -15.66
CA LEU A 527 16.73 -16.98 -15.44
C LEU A 527 16.66 -17.76 -16.75
N ASP A 528 16.08 -17.18 -17.80
CA ASP A 528 16.01 -17.81 -19.13
C ASP A 528 17.42 -18.00 -19.70
N THR A 529 18.25 -16.96 -19.62
CA THR A 529 19.64 -17.04 -20.07
C THR A 529 20.46 -18.01 -19.22
N CYS A 530 20.20 -18.06 -17.91
CA CYS A 530 20.81 -19.02 -16.99
C CYS A 530 20.41 -20.47 -17.34
N LEU A 531 19.15 -20.72 -17.70
CA LEU A 531 18.66 -22.03 -18.13
C LEU A 531 19.32 -22.49 -19.43
N ASP A 532 19.49 -21.59 -20.39
CA ASP A 532 20.18 -21.87 -21.64
C ASP A 532 21.65 -22.22 -21.37
N HIS A 533 22.31 -21.46 -20.50
CA HIS A 533 23.69 -21.73 -20.07
C HIS A 533 23.85 -23.10 -19.40
N ILE A 534 22.96 -23.47 -18.46
CA ILE A 534 22.97 -24.81 -17.83
C ILE A 534 22.79 -25.91 -18.88
N THR A 535 21.88 -25.69 -19.84
CA THR A 535 21.57 -26.68 -20.88
C THR A 535 22.75 -26.91 -21.84
N ALA A 536 23.60 -25.91 -22.03
CA ALA A 536 24.80 -26.00 -22.86
C ALA A 536 26.00 -26.69 -22.18
N MET A 537 25.94 -26.99 -20.87
CA MET A 537 27.05 -27.59 -20.14
C MET A 537 27.29 -29.07 -20.52
N ASP A 538 28.54 -29.44 -20.82
CA ASP A 538 28.94 -30.84 -21.03
C ASP A 538 29.42 -31.51 -19.72
N SER A 539 29.02 -32.77 -19.56
CA SER A 539 29.47 -33.72 -18.53
C SER A 539 30.99 -33.95 -18.47
N LYS A 540 31.74 -33.69 -19.56
CA LYS A 540 33.20 -33.93 -19.62
C LYS A 540 34.02 -32.80 -18.99
N SER A 541 33.52 -31.57 -18.98
CA SER A 541 34.11 -30.45 -18.25
C SER A 541 33.62 -30.42 -16.80
N GLU A 542 34.39 -29.81 -15.91
CA GLU A 542 33.88 -29.48 -14.58
C GLU A 542 32.89 -28.30 -14.74
N PRO A 543 31.62 -28.44 -14.31
CA PRO A 543 30.63 -27.39 -14.47
C PRO A 543 30.92 -26.24 -13.50
N ASP A 544 30.64 -25.01 -13.93
CA ASP A 544 30.65 -23.87 -13.02
C ASP A 544 29.36 -23.82 -12.18
N PHE A 545 29.45 -23.20 -11.02
CA PHE A 545 28.32 -23.04 -10.11
C PHE A 545 27.74 -21.62 -10.12
N LYS A 546 28.01 -20.81 -11.16
CA LYS A 546 27.41 -19.48 -11.31
C LYS A 546 25.86 -19.52 -11.30
N PRO A 547 25.18 -20.54 -11.91
CA PRO A 547 23.73 -20.63 -11.87
C PRO A 547 23.10 -20.59 -10.47
N PHE A 548 23.71 -21.25 -9.47
CA PHE A 548 23.21 -21.21 -8.10
C PHE A 548 23.24 -19.80 -7.50
N LYS A 549 24.21 -18.96 -7.88
CA LYS A 549 24.27 -17.56 -7.45
C LYS A 549 23.15 -16.73 -8.09
N VAL A 550 22.85 -16.96 -9.38
CA VAL A 550 21.74 -16.30 -10.08
C VAL A 550 20.41 -16.67 -9.41
N ILE A 551 20.19 -17.95 -9.09
CA ILE A 551 18.99 -18.42 -8.39
C ILE A 551 18.85 -17.76 -7.00
N LYS A 552 19.95 -17.66 -6.25
CA LYS A 552 19.95 -16.95 -4.95
C LYS A 552 19.53 -15.49 -5.10
N LEU A 553 20.14 -14.77 -6.03
CA LEU A 553 19.85 -13.35 -6.24
C LEU A 553 18.42 -13.14 -6.75
N ALA A 554 17.91 -14.01 -7.62
CA ALA A 554 16.52 -14.01 -8.04
C ALA A 554 15.57 -14.18 -6.85
N LYS A 555 15.82 -15.16 -5.96
CA LYS A 555 15.04 -15.34 -4.72
C LYS A 555 15.04 -14.07 -3.86
N ASP A 556 16.20 -13.47 -3.63
CA ASP A 556 16.33 -12.26 -2.80
C ASP A 556 15.55 -11.07 -3.40
N ILE A 557 15.66 -10.85 -4.71
CA ILE A 557 14.94 -9.78 -5.43
C ILE A 557 13.43 -10.00 -5.36
N ILE A 558 12.97 -11.23 -5.54
CA ILE A 558 11.55 -11.59 -5.51
C ILE A 558 10.96 -11.41 -4.11
N HIS A 559 11.71 -11.75 -3.06
CA HIS A 559 11.32 -11.48 -1.69
C HIS A 559 11.21 -9.96 -1.41
N LEU A 560 12.12 -9.15 -1.93
CA LEU A 560 12.01 -7.68 -1.85
C LEU A 560 10.76 -7.16 -2.58
N ALA A 561 10.45 -7.68 -3.76
CA ALA A 561 9.25 -7.31 -4.53
C ALA A 561 7.96 -7.68 -3.77
N GLN A 562 7.91 -8.85 -3.14
CA GLN A 562 6.80 -9.28 -2.29
C GLN A 562 6.61 -8.37 -1.09
N ASN A 563 7.69 -8.00 -0.39
CA ASN A 563 7.62 -7.09 0.75
C ASN A 563 7.15 -5.70 0.34
N HIS A 564 7.65 -5.18 -0.79
CA HIS A 564 7.20 -3.91 -1.34
C HIS A 564 5.72 -3.93 -1.71
N PHE A 565 5.21 -5.03 -2.29
CA PHE A 565 3.78 -5.18 -2.55
C PHE A 565 2.96 -5.09 -1.27
N GLN A 566 3.32 -5.84 -0.23
CA GLN A 566 2.60 -5.87 1.05
C GLN A 566 2.60 -4.51 1.74
N MET A 567 3.72 -3.79 1.70
CA MET A 567 3.89 -2.54 2.44
C MET A 567 3.41 -1.30 1.69
N ALA A 568 3.54 -1.26 0.36
CA ALA A 568 3.31 -0.05 -0.43
C ALA A 568 2.11 -0.13 -1.38
N VAL A 569 1.81 -1.31 -1.95
CA VAL A 569 0.78 -1.45 -2.99
C VAL A 569 -0.55 -1.90 -2.40
N LEU A 570 -0.55 -3.02 -1.66
CA LEU A 570 -1.76 -3.64 -1.13
C LEU A 570 -2.62 -2.71 -0.27
N PRO A 571 -2.05 -1.87 0.63
CA PRO A 571 -2.85 -0.97 1.46
C PRO A 571 -3.70 0.02 0.65
N LEU A 572 -3.22 0.43 -0.53
CA LEU A 572 -3.91 1.38 -1.41
C LEU A 572 -5.10 0.76 -2.13
N ALA A 573 -5.13 -0.57 -2.24
CA ALA A 573 -6.23 -1.31 -2.84
C ALA A 573 -7.35 -1.63 -1.83
N SER A 574 -7.13 -1.42 -0.52
CA SER A 574 -8.10 -1.73 0.54
C SER A 574 -9.52 -1.18 0.33
N PRO A 575 -9.71 0.05 -0.23
CA PRO A 575 -11.05 0.57 -0.50
C PRO A 575 -11.84 -0.20 -1.58
N SER A 576 -11.16 -1.02 -2.42
CA SER A 576 -11.78 -1.78 -3.51
C SER A 576 -11.42 -3.26 -3.42
N LEU A 577 -12.35 -4.08 -2.92
CA LEU A 577 -12.16 -5.53 -2.73
C LEU A 577 -11.81 -6.25 -4.04
N THR A 578 -12.41 -5.83 -5.16
CA THR A 578 -12.13 -6.42 -6.48
C THR A 578 -10.69 -6.18 -6.88
N ILE A 579 -10.22 -4.93 -6.82
CA ILE A 579 -8.85 -4.56 -7.19
C ILE A 579 -7.85 -5.20 -6.21
N HIS A 580 -8.16 -5.24 -4.92
CA HIS A 580 -7.35 -5.93 -3.92
C HIS A 580 -7.15 -7.41 -4.25
N ARG A 581 -8.23 -8.12 -4.61
CA ARG A 581 -8.17 -9.53 -5.00
C ARG A 581 -7.38 -9.72 -6.29
N ASP A 582 -7.62 -8.88 -7.29
CA ASP A 582 -6.98 -8.98 -8.60
C ASP A 582 -5.48 -8.71 -8.49
N LEU A 583 -5.06 -7.67 -7.75
CA LEU A 583 -3.65 -7.40 -7.45
C LEU A 583 -2.96 -8.54 -6.71
N THR A 584 -3.64 -9.15 -5.74
CA THR A 584 -3.12 -10.31 -5.01
C THR A 584 -2.95 -11.51 -5.94
N SER A 585 -3.91 -11.73 -6.84
CA SER A 585 -3.86 -12.77 -7.87
C SER A 585 -2.69 -12.54 -8.84
N ASP A 586 -2.50 -11.30 -9.30
CA ASP A 586 -1.42 -10.93 -10.21
C ASP A 586 -0.05 -11.09 -9.57
N LYS A 587 0.11 -10.66 -8.31
CA LYS A 587 1.31 -10.93 -7.52
C LYS A 587 1.56 -12.43 -7.41
N ASN A 588 0.55 -13.23 -7.01
CA ASN A 588 0.73 -14.67 -6.85
C ASN A 588 1.11 -15.37 -8.17
N ARG A 589 0.49 -14.98 -9.28
CA ARG A 589 0.81 -15.50 -10.61
C ARG A 589 2.25 -15.16 -11.02
N PHE A 590 2.69 -13.94 -10.74
CA PHE A 590 4.07 -13.51 -10.97
C PHE A 590 5.06 -14.35 -10.15
N MET A 591 4.86 -14.46 -8.82
CA MET A 591 5.74 -15.21 -7.93
C MET A 591 5.86 -16.68 -8.37
N MET A 592 4.72 -17.32 -8.64
CA MET A 592 4.67 -18.71 -9.10
C MET A 592 5.42 -18.91 -10.42
N GLY A 593 5.34 -17.94 -11.35
CA GLY A 593 6.08 -17.99 -12.62
C GLY A 593 7.59 -18.03 -12.42
N VAL A 594 8.11 -17.13 -11.58
CA VAL A 594 9.55 -17.05 -11.28
C VAL A 594 10.03 -18.26 -10.48
N GLU A 595 9.25 -18.70 -9.48
CA GLU A 595 9.53 -19.90 -8.69
C GLU A 595 9.64 -21.15 -9.57
N ASN A 596 8.73 -21.34 -10.52
CA ASN A 596 8.77 -22.46 -11.45
C ASN A 596 10.03 -22.47 -12.32
N LYS A 597 10.50 -21.29 -12.76
CA LYS A 597 11.76 -21.17 -13.51
C LYS A 597 12.98 -21.44 -12.63
N MET A 598 13.02 -20.92 -11.41
CA MET A 598 14.10 -21.21 -10.45
C MET A 598 14.17 -22.71 -10.15
N ASN A 599 13.02 -23.37 -9.92
CA ASN A 599 12.94 -24.81 -9.71
C ASN A 599 13.48 -25.60 -10.92
N SER A 600 13.10 -25.17 -12.13
CA SER A 600 13.59 -25.78 -13.37
C SER A 600 15.13 -25.64 -13.51
N ALA A 601 15.68 -24.50 -13.10
CA ALA A 601 17.12 -24.25 -13.15
C ALA A 601 17.87 -25.10 -12.11
N VAL A 602 17.35 -25.19 -10.88
CA VAL A 602 17.90 -26.08 -9.84
C VAL A 602 17.90 -27.53 -10.33
N GLN A 603 16.78 -28.02 -10.86
CA GLN A 603 16.67 -29.40 -11.34
C GLN A 603 17.67 -29.71 -12.45
N LYS A 604 17.75 -28.85 -13.47
CA LYS A 604 18.74 -29.03 -14.55
C LYS A 604 20.17 -29.00 -14.03
N MET A 605 20.45 -28.18 -13.02
CA MET A 605 21.79 -28.14 -12.42
C MET A 605 22.11 -29.44 -11.67
N ILE A 606 21.13 -30.02 -10.95
CA ILE A 606 21.26 -31.35 -10.35
C ILE A 606 21.58 -32.38 -11.44
N ASP A 607 20.86 -32.37 -12.56
CA ASP A 607 21.10 -33.30 -13.67
C ASP A 607 22.53 -33.18 -14.23
N VAL A 608 23.05 -31.96 -14.40
CA VAL A 608 24.44 -31.71 -14.84
C VAL A 608 25.46 -32.24 -13.84
N ILE A 609 25.24 -32.02 -12.53
CA ILE A 609 26.10 -32.54 -11.46
C ILE A 609 26.11 -34.07 -11.47
N ILE A 610 24.94 -34.68 -11.60
CA ILE A 610 24.77 -36.14 -11.63
C ILE A 610 25.41 -36.75 -12.89
N ALA A 611 25.28 -36.10 -14.04
CA ALA A 611 25.93 -36.50 -15.28
C ALA A 611 27.46 -36.44 -15.13
N ARG A 612 27.99 -35.41 -14.47
CA ARG A 612 29.43 -35.30 -14.16
C ARG A 612 29.91 -36.42 -13.25
N LEU A 613 29.18 -36.73 -12.17
CA LEU A 613 29.52 -37.83 -11.26
C LEU A 613 29.52 -39.18 -11.98
N SER A 614 28.52 -39.41 -12.84
CA SER A 614 28.44 -40.61 -13.69
C SER A 614 29.63 -40.71 -14.65
N TYR A 615 30.05 -39.59 -15.25
CA TYR A 615 31.23 -39.53 -16.10
C TYR A 615 32.52 -39.84 -15.33
N LEU A 616 32.70 -39.29 -14.13
CA LEU A 616 33.86 -39.57 -13.28
C LEU A 616 33.95 -41.06 -12.92
N LEU A 617 32.83 -41.67 -12.51
CA LEU A 617 32.76 -43.11 -12.23
C LEU A 617 33.02 -43.98 -13.46
N SER A 618 32.65 -43.52 -14.67
CA SER A 618 32.91 -44.27 -15.92
C SER A 618 34.40 -44.45 -16.23
N LYS A 619 35.28 -43.67 -15.59
CA LYS A 619 36.75 -43.76 -15.75
C LYS A 619 37.37 -44.90 -14.94
N GLN A 620 36.59 -45.60 -14.12
CA GLN A 620 37.03 -46.74 -13.31
C GLN A 620 37.46 -47.91 -14.18
N LYS A 621 38.70 -48.36 -13.99
CA LYS A 621 39.30 -49.46 -14.74
C LYS A 621 38.97 -50.80 -14.08
N LYS A 622 38.88 -51.87 -14.87
CA LYS A 622 38.63 -53.22 -14.35
C LYS A 622 39.72 -53.72 -13.38
N VAL A 623 40.95 -53.24 -13.55
CA VAL A 623 42.09 -53.60 -12.68
C VAL A 623 41.97 -52.99 -11.28
N ASP A 624 41.17 -51.93 -11.11
CA ASP A 624 41.02 -51.26 -9.80
C ASP A 624 40.33 -52.16 -8.76
N PHE A 625 39.41 -53.03 -9.21
CA PHE A 625 38.73 -54.02 -8.34
C PHE A 625 39.20 -55.47 -8.58
N LYS A 626 40.14 -55.68 -9.51
CA LYS A 626 40.82 -56.96 -9.77
C LYS A 626 42.32 -56.73 -10.02
N PRO A 627 43.08 -56.33 -8.98
CA PRO A 627 44.52 -56.14 -9.09
C PRO A 627 45.20 -57.47 -9.46
N LYS A 628 46.33 -57.38 -10.18
CA LYS A 628 47.13 -58.55 -10.58
C LYS A 628 48.11 -58.98 -9.50
N ASP A 629 48.64 -58.01 -8.74
CA ASP A 629 49.60 -58.19 -7.66
C ASP A 629 48.99 -57.66 -6.35
N GLU A 630 49.10 -58.43 -5.26
CA GLU A 630 48.50 -58.07 -3.96
C GLU A 630 49.24 -56.90 -3.27
N ASP A 631 50.51 -56.66 -3.60
CA ASP A 631 51.32 -55.57 -3.04
C ASP A 631 50.92 -54.17 -3.55
N ASP A 632 50.33 -54.06 -4.75
CA ASP A 632 49.83 -52.79 -5.32
C ASP A 632 48.64 -52.21 -4.53
N ILE A 633 47.99 -53.02 -3.69
CA ILE A 633 46.81 -52.68 -2.89
C ILE A 633 47.18 -51.85 -1.67
N ILE A 634 48.41 -52.01 -1.17
CA ILE A 634 48.91 -51.35 0.04
C ILE A 634 49.25 -49.88 -0.26
N ALA A 635 49.64 -49.55 -1.50
CA ALA A 635 49.97 -48.19 -1.91
C ALA A 635 48.74 -47.31 -2.26
N SER A 636 47.61 -47.93 -2.60
CA SER A 636 46.39 -47.23 -3.02
C SER A 636 45.43 -46.99 -1.85
N LEU A 637 45.29 -45.72 -1.42
CA LEU A 637 44.36 -45.30 -0.35
C LEU A 637 42.87 -45.30 -0.79
N ALA A 638 42.60 -45.12 -2.07
CA ALA A 638 41.30 -45.22 -2.74
C ALA A 638 41.51 -45.07 -4.26
N THR A 639 40.53 -45.44 -5.06
CA THR A 639 40.63 -45.33 -6.52
C THR A 639 40.61 -43.88 -6.99
N THR A 640 41.27 -43.58 -8.11
CA THR A 640 41.32 -42.22 -8.66
C THR A 640 39.91 -41.67 -8.95
N PRO A 641 38.97 -42.43 -9.53
CA PRO A 641 37.59 -41.99 -9.71
C PRO A 641 36.85 -41.71 -8.39
N CYS A 642 37.11 -42.49 -7.33
CA CYS A 642 36.58 -42.20 -6.00
C CYS A 642 37.05 -40.83 -5.48
N ASN A 643 38.36 -40.58 -5.49
CA ASN A 643 38.90 -39.31 -5.02
C ASN A 643 38.35 -38.12 -5.83
N ASN A 644 38.23 -38.25 -7.16
CA ASN A 644 37.66 -37.21 -8.01
C ASN A 644 36.18 -36.94 -7.73
N CYS A 645 35.38 -37.99 -7.53
CA CYS A 645 33.97 -37.84 -7.14
C CYS A 645 33.83 -37.17 -5.77
N VAL A 646 34.65 -37.55 -4.80
CA VAL A 646 34.66 -36.97 -3.45
C VAL A 646 35.03 -35.49 -3.46
N GLU A 647 36.11 -35.14 -4.17
CA GLU A 647 36.53 -33.74 -4.30
C GLU A 647 35.43 -32.90 -4.96
N TYR A 648 34.84 -33.42 -6.04
CA TYR A 648 33.75 -32.74 -6.74
C TYR A 648 32.50 -32.58 -5.85
N LEU A 649 32.07 -33.62 -5.12
CA LEU A 649 30.95 -33.53 -4.17
C LEU A 649 31.19 -32.49 -3.08
N LYS A 650 32.41 -32.35 -2.57
CA LYS A 650 32.76 -31.31 -1.59
C LYS A 650 32.64 -29.90 -2.17
N LYS A 651 33.08 -29.70 -3.41
CA LYS A 651 32.93 -28.41 -4.11
C LYS A 651 31.45 -28.08 -4.34
N VAL A 652 30.65 -29.05 -4.79
CA VAL A 652 29.21 -28.86 -5.01
C VAL A 652 28.52 -28.53 -3.69
N GLN A 653 28.75 -29.32 -2.64
CA GLN A 653 28.17 -29.06 -1.31
C GLN A 653 28.52 -27.66 -0.81
N SER A 654 29.78 -27.23 -0.93
CA SER A 654 30.21 -25.90 -0.53
C SER A 654 29.47 -24.81 -1.30
N SER A 655 29.31 -24.97 -2.62
CA SER A 655 28.62 -24.00 -3.46
C SER A 655 27.11 -23.94 -3.18
N VAL A 656 26.46 -25.09 -3.02
CA VAL A 656 25.03 -25.17 -2.73
C VAL A 656 24.73 -24.60 -1.34
N CYS A 657 25.55 -24.87 -0.32
CA CYS A 657 25.39 -24.29 1.02
C CYS A 657 25.61 -22.76 1.07
N GLN A 658 26.35 -22.18 0.13
CA GLN A 658 26.51 -20.72 0.04
C GLN A 658 25.32 -20.02 -0.65
N CYS A 659 24.56 -20.77 -1.45
CA CYS A 659 23.52 -20.22 -2.32
C CYS A 659 22.09 -20.56 -1.88
N LEU A 660 21.89 -21.72 -1.23
CA LEU A 660 20.60 -22.21 -0.78
C LEU A 660 20.59 -22.37 0.75
N ASP A 661 19.41 -22.23 1.33
CA ASP A 661 19.15 -22.26 2.77
C ASP A 661 17.88 -23.05 3.12
N GLY A 662 17.74 -23.39 4.39
CA GLY A 662 16.56 -24.06 4.95
C GLY A 662 16.19 -25.35 4.22
N LYS A 663 14.90 -25.54 3.97
CA LYS A 663 14.37 -26.73 3.31
C LYS A 663 14.89 -26.88 1.87
N ASN A 664 15.14 -25.80 1.15
CA ASN A 664 15.59 -25.89 -0.25
C ASN A 664 16.98 -26.51 -0.35
N LEU A 665 17.86 -26.14 0.57
CA LEU A 665 19.17 -26.77 0.70
C LEU A 665 19.04 -28.27 0.99
N GLU A 666 18.18 -28.65 1.95
CA GLU A 666 17.96 -30.04 2.31
C GLU A 666 17.45 -30.87 1.12
N HIS A 667 16.45 -30.37 0.39
CA HIS A 667 15.87 -31.10 -0.75
C HIS A 667 16.91 -31.33 -1.85
N VAL A 668 17.69 -30.31 -2.21
CA VAL A 668 18.74 -30.44 -3.23
C VAL A 668 19.81 -31.44 -2.81
N LEU A 669 20.28 -31.38 -1.56
CA LEU A 669 21.27 -32.31 -1.04
C LEU A 669 20.74 -33.75 -0.95
N ILE A 670 19.48 -33.93 -0.54
CA ILE A 670 18.81 -35.24 -0.52
C ILE A 670 18.75 -35.81 -1.93
N GLU A 671 18.24 -35.04 -2.89
CA GLU A 671 18.07 -35.53 -4.27
C GLU A 671 19.41 -35.90 -4.90
N MET A 672 20.43 -35.05 -4.75
CA MET A 672 21.79 -35.35 -5.19
C MET A 672 22.34 -36.62 -4.52
N GLY A 673 22.20 -36.75 -3.20
CA GLY A 673 22.73 -37.87 -2.43
C GLY A 673 22.04 -39.19 -2.75
N VAL A 674 20.71 -39.19 -2.86
CA VAL A 674 19.91 -40.37 -3.24
C VAL A 674 20.21 -40.82 -4.66
N THR A 675 20.35 -39.88 -5.59
CA THR A 675 20.66 -40.18 -6.99
C THR A 675 22.09 -40.69 -7.12
N PHE A 676 23.06 -40.08 -6.43
CA PHE A 676 24.44 -40.56 -6.40
C PHE A 676 24.56 -41.97 -5.79
N HIS A 677 23.87 -42.23 -4.67
CA HIS A 677 23.77 -43.57 -4.08
C HIS A 677 23.22 -44.59 -5.09
N SER A 678 22.18 -44.24 -5.84
CA SER A 678 21.60 -45.12 -6.86
C SER A 678 22.60 -45.42 -7.99
N ILE A 679 23.37 -44.42 -8.42
CA ILE A 679 24.43 -44.60 -9.41
C ILE A 679 25.54 -45.52 -8.89
N LEU A 680 25.94 -45.39 -7.61
CA LEU A 680 26.91 -46.28 -6.98
C LEU A 680 26.42 -47.73 -6.91
N LEU A 681 25.16 -47.94 -6.53
CA LEU A 681 24.54 -49.27 -6.52
C LEU A 681 24.62 -49.94 -7.88
N ASP A 682 24.37 -49.21 -8.97
CA ASP A 682 24.48 -49.75 -10.33
C ASP A 682 25.92 -49.85 -10.82
N HIS A 683 26.82 -49.00 -10.34
CA HIS A 683 28.24 -49.02 -10.66
C HIS A 683 28.90 -50.32 -10.16
N PHE A 684 28.66 -50.71 -8.90
CA PHE A 684 29.32 -51.88 -8.31
C PHE A 684 28.88 -53.22 -8.92
N LYS A 685 27.73 -53.30 -9.60
CA LYS A 685 27.30 -54.50 -10.33
C LYS A 685 28.12 -54.75 -11.60
N LYS A 686 28.81 -53.74 -12.14
CA LYS A 686 29.46 -53.79 -13.47
C LYS A 686 30.87 -54.40 -13.46
N TYR A 687 31.46 -54.61 -12.29
CA TYR A 687 32.86 -55.04 -12.14
C TYR A 687 32.95 -56.42 -11.51
N GLN A 688 34.02 -57.15 -11.86
CA GLN A 688 34.38 -58.39 -11.19
C GLN A 688 35.39 -58.07 -10.08
N VAL A 689 35.09 -58.48 -8.85
CA VAL A 689 35.80 -58.06 -7.64
C VAL A 689 36.54 -59.26 -7.03
N SER A 690 37.85 -59.10 -6.84
CA SER A 690 38.70 -60.04 -6.10
C SER A 690 38.68 -59.75 -4.59
N ALA A 691 39.11 -60.68 -3.74
CA ALA A 691 39.18 -60.43 -2.29
C ALA A 691 40.02 -59.17 -1.96
N ALA A 692 41.16 -59.07 -2.64
CA ALA A 692 42.05 -57.92 -2.68
C ALA A 692 41.37 -56.61 -3.14
N GLY A 693 40.63 -56.66 -4.25
CA GLY A 693 39.86 -55.52 -4.76
C GLY A 693 38.62 -55.16 -3.93
N GLY A 694 38.07 -56.09 -3.15
CA GLY A 694 37.00 -55.85 -2.18
C GLY A 694 37.44 -54.89 -1.06
N LEU A 695 38.70 -54.99 -0.63
CA LEU A 695 39.29 -54.04 0.31
C LEU A 695 39.39 -52.62 -0.26
N VAL A 696 39.71 -52.49 -1.55
CA VAL A 696 39.74 -51.19 -2.24
C VAL A 696 38.32 -50.62 -2.37
N LEU A 697 37.35 -51.45 -2.78
CA LEU A 697 35.95 -51.07 -2.92
C LEU A 697 35.35 -50.58 -1.59
N THR A 698 35.63 -51.25 -0.47
CA THR A 698 35.12 -50.79 0.84
C THR A 698 35.77 -49.50 1.33
N LYS A 699 37.05 -49.25 1.01
CA LYS A 699 37.69 -47.94 1.23
C LYS A 699 37.02 -46.85 0.39
N ASP A 700 36.70 -47.12 -0.87
CA ASP A 700 35.97 -46.17 -1.72
C ASP A 700 34.59 -45.86 -1.14
N ILE A 701 33.82 -46.88 -0.71
CA ILE A 701 32.52 -46.70 -0.06
C ILE A 701 32.64 -45.87 1.23
N ALA A 702 33.64 -46.14 2.06
CA ALA A 702 33.87 -45.37 3.29
C ALA A 702 34.13 -43.88 2.97
N LYS A 703 34.94 -43.57 1.96
CA LYS A 703 35.16 -42.18 1.53
C LYS A 703 33.90 -41.50 0.97
N TYR A 704 33.08 -42.23 0.23
CA TYR A 704 31.78 -41.70 -0.21
C TYR A 704 30.86 -41.42 0.98
N GLN A 705 30.77 -42.34 1.95
CA GLN A 705 29.98 -42.16 3.18
C GLN A 705 30.46 -40.95 3.99
N GLU A 706 31.77 -40.83 4.24
CA GLU A 706 32.36 -39.69 4.96
C GLU A 706 32.05 -38.35 4.27
N THR A 707 32.08 -38.32 2.94
CA THR A 707 31.81 -37.10 2.17
C THR A 707 30.34 -36.72 2.20
N VAL A 708 29.44 -37.69 2.10
CA VAL A 708 28.00 -37.44 2.17
C VAL A 708 27.56 -37.10 3.60
N ALA A 709 28.24 -37.60 4.63
CA ALA A 709 28.00 -37.18 6.02
C ALA A 709 28.22 -35.67 6.24
N LEU A 710 29.05 -35.01 5.41
CA LEU A 710 29.22 -33.55 5.43
C LEU A 710 27.92 -32.81 5.05
N PHE A 711 26.98 -33.48 4.39
CA PHE A 711 25.69 -32.90 4.00
C PHE A 711 24.78 -32.75 5.23
N LYS A 712 25.06 -33.49 6.32
CA LYS A 712 24.32 -33.48 7.59
C LYS A 712 22.84 -33.84 7.43
N ILE A 713 22.56 -34.83 6.57
CA ILE A 713 21.21 -35.32 6.31
C ILE A 713 21.09 -36.76 6.81
N PRO A 714 20.36 -37.03 7.92
CA PRO A 714 20.27 -38.37 8.52
C PRO A 714 19.78 -39.46 7.55
N GLN A 715 18.84 -39.10 6.66
CA GLN A 715 18.32 -40.03 5.65
C GLN A 715 19.41 -40.50 4.67
N LEU A 716 20.41 -39.67 4.39
CA LEU A 716 21.54 -40.05 3.55
C LEU A 716 22.52 -40.93 4.34
N ASP A 717 22.76 -40.61 5.61
CA ASP A 717 23.64 -41.41 6.47
C ASP A 717 23.18 -42.87 6.55
N ASP A 718 21.88 -43.10 6.75
CA ASP A 718 21.26 -44.44 6.75
C ASP A 718 21.48 -45.19 5.42
N ARG A 719 21.40 -44.50 4.29
CA ARG A 719 21.60 -45.12 2.97
C ARG A 719 23.05 -45.50 2.72
N PHE A 720 23.97 -44.60 3.05
CA PHE A 720 25.39 -44.87 2.85
C PHE A 720 25.92 -45.89 3.87
N GLU A 721 25.29 -46.02 5.04
CA GLU A 721 25.54 -47.14 5.94
C GLU A 721 25.03 -48.47 5.38
N MET A 722 23.85 -48.51 4.75
CA MET A 722 23.39 -49.69 4.01
C MET A 722 24.35 -50.06 2.87
N LEU A 723 24.83 -49.06 2.11
CA LEU A 723 25.82 -49.26 1.05
C LEU A 723 27.14 -49.83 1.59
N ARG A 724 27.57 -49.41 2.78
CA ARG A 724 28.74 -49.97 3.47
C ARG A 724 28.53 -51.43 3.85
N GLN A 725 27.38 -51.79 4.40
CA GLN A 725 27.05 -53.19 4.70
C GLN A 725 27.01 -54.04 3.42
N LEU A 726 26.46 -53.50 2.32
CA LEU A 726 26.52 -54.14 1.01
C LEU A 726 27.97 -54.36 0.53
N GLY A 727 28.86 -53.40 0.78
CA GLY A 727 30.30 -53.53 0.50
C GLY A 727 30.96 -54.74 1.16
N ASN A 728 30.51 -55.13 2.37
CA ASN A 728 31.03 -56.31 3.08
C ASN A 728 30.78 -57.61 2.32
N LEU A 729 29.76 -57.68 1.45
CA LEU A 729 29.48 -58.86 0.63
C LEU A 729 30.63 -59.22 -0.31
N PHE A 730 31.50 -58.28 -0.65
CA PHE A 730 32.67 -58.51 -1.52
C PHE A 730 33.90 -59.04 -0.79
N ILE A 731 33.94 -58.99 0.55
CA ILE A 731 35.13 -59.34 1.35
C ILE A 731 34.90 -60.60 2.20
N VAL A 732 33.68 -60.78 2.70
CA VAL A 732 33.36 -61.83 3.67
C VAL A 732 33.59 -63.22 3.06
N LYS A 733 34.17 -64.14 3.83
CA LYS A 733 34.39 -65.52 3.39
C LYS A 733 33.06 -66.26 3.15
N PRO A 734 33.00 -67.22 2.21
CA PRO A 734 31.77 -67.94 1.88
C PRO A 734 31.03 -68.55 3.08
N GLU A 735 31.75 -69.01 4.11
CA GLU A 735 31.15 -69.66 5.28
C GLU A 735 30.33 -68.69 6.15
N ILE A 736 30.69 -67.41 6.18
CA ILE A 736 30.07 -66.37 7.03
C ILE A 736 29.00 -65.60 6.26
N LEU A 737 28.93 -65.75 4.93
CA LEU A 737 28.06 -65.00 4.05
C LEU A 737 26.57 -65.12 4.44
N LYS A 738 26.12 -66.30 4.86
CA LYS A 738 24.73 -66.53 5.30
C LYS A 738 24.38 -65.76 6.58
N SER A 739 25.33 -65.53 7.49
CA SER A 739 25.11 -64.70 8.69
C SER A 739 24.95 -63.24 8.31
N VAL A 740 25.89 -62.74 7.49
CA VAL A 740 25.91 -61.33 7.05
C VAL A 740 24.66 -60.95 6.25
N LEU A 741 24.12 -61.87 5.43
CA LEU A 741 22.87 -61.66 4.71
C LEU A 741 21.64 -61.56 5.63
N ASN A 742 21.70 -62.11 6.84
CA ASN A 742 20.61 -62.09 7.82
C ASN A 742 20.81 -61.04 8.93
N GLU A 743 21.80 -60.16 8.79
CA GLU A 743 22.12 -59.11 9.77
C GLU A 743 21.84 -57.69 9.21
N GLY A 744 21.62 -56.73 10.11
CA GLY A 744 21.58 -55.30 9.78
C GLY A 744 20.53 -54.87 8.75
N TYR A 745 20.93 -53.99 7.82
CA TYR A 745 20.08 -53.50 6.74
C TYR A 745 19.92 -54.55 5.63
N LEU A 746 20.86 -55.48 5.47
CA LEU A 746 20.82 -56.52 4.43
C LEU A 746 19.70 -57.54 4.67
N ALA A 747 19.40 -57.85 5.94
CA ALA A 747 18.28 -58.72 6.32
C ALA A 747 16.91 -58.23 5.82
N LYS A 748 16.78 -56.93 5.54
CA LYS A 748 15.54 -56.30 5.05
C LYS A 748 15.41 -56.37 3.53
N ILE A 749 16.44 -56.84 2.82
CA ILE A 749 16.52 -56.87 1.35
C ILE A 749 16.35 -58.31 0.86
N ASP A 750 15.46 -58.52 -0.10
CA ASP A 750 15.26 -59.83 -0.73
C ASP A 750 16.54 -60.25 -1.47
N VAL A 751 17.00 -61.49 -1.22
CA VAL A 751 18.25 -62.06 -1.73
C VAL A 751 18.37 -61.93 -3.26
N LYS A 752 17.25 -61.95 -3.99
CA LYS A 752 17.25 -61.75 -5.45
C LYS A 752 17.88 -60.41 -5.89
N TYR A 753 17.78 -59.38 -5.06
CA TYR A 753 18.37 -58.06 -5.32
C TYR A 753 19.83 -57.96 -4.87
N LEU A 754 20.28 -58.85 -3.97
CA LEU A 754 21.67 -58.96 -3.53
C LEU A 754 22.50 -59.87 -4.47
N LEU A 755 21.85 -60.78 -5.17
CA LEU A 755 22.47 -61.74 -6.08
C LEU A 755 23.40 -61.10 -7.14
N PRO A 756 23.06 -59.97 -7.81
CA PRO A 756 23.97 -59.33 -8.77
C PRO A 756 25.30 -58.89 -8.16
N TYR A 757 25.32 -58.51 -6.87
CA TYR A 757 26.55 -58.11 -6.17
C TYR A 757 27.38 -59.34 -5.77
N LEU A 758 26.73 -60.46 -5.43
CA LEU A 758 27.41 -61.72 -5.14
C LEU A 758 28.01 -62.34 -6.41
N GLN A 759 27.30 -62.26 -7.54
CA GLN A 759 27.78 -62.69 -8.87
C GLN A 759 28.98 -61.87 -9.37
N ALA A 760 29.15 -60.65 -8.86
CA ALA A 760 30.30 -59.81 -9.14
C ALA A 760 31.57 -60.28 -8.42
N ARG A 761 31.49 -61.22 -7.45
CA ARG A 761 32.69 -61.80 -6.84
C ARG A 761 33.39 -62.79 -7.76
N THR A 762 34.71 -62.72 -7.82
CA THR A 762 35.52 -63.67 -8.61
C THR A 762 35.42 -65.12 -8.13
N ASP A 763 35.15 -65.34 -6.84
CA ASP A 763 35.01 -66.66 -6.21
C ASP A 763 33.57 -67.21 -6.26
N PHE A 764 32.61 -66.50 -6.86
CA PHE A 764 31.18 -66.84 -6.82
C PHE A 764 30.87 -68.30 -7.18
N ARG A 765 31.46 -68.80 -8.28
CA ARG A 765 31.29 -70.20 -8.72
C ARG A 765 32.27 -71.15 -8.05
N SER A 766 33.53 -70.73 -7.84
CA SER A 766 34.58 -71.61 -7.29
C SER A 766 34.35 -71.93 -5.81
N ALA A 767 33.70 -71.04 -5.07
CA ALA A 767 33.35 -71.21 -3.66
C ALA A 767 31.93 -71.78 -3.44
N GLY A 768 31.21 -72.15 -4.50
CA GLY A 768 29.86 -72.72 -4.40
C GLY A 768 28.81 -71.77 -3.80
N ILE A 769 28.98 -70.45 -3.96
CA ILE A 769 28.06 -69.44 -3.40
C ILE A 769 26.69 -69.51 -4.09
N ASP A 770 26.66 -69.88 -5.37
CA ASP A 770 25.46 -70.20 -6.15
C ASP A 770 24.65 -71.35 -5.54
N VAL A 771 25.33 -72.39 -5.06
CA VAL A 771 24.71 -73.55 -4.39
C VAL A 771 24.27 -73.19 -2.97
N LEU A 772 25.06 -72.41 -2.24
CA LEU A 772 24.78 -71.97 -0.85
C LEU A 772 23.51 -71.12 -0.73
N LEU A 773 23.14 -70.42 -1.80
CA LEU A 773 21.96 -69.55 -1.88
C LEU A 773 20.75 -70.22 -2.56
N GLY A 774 20.87 -71.50 -2.97
CA GLY A 774 19.78 -72.24 -3.62
C GLY A 774 19.43 -71.76 -5.03
N ALA A 775 20.39 -71.24 -5.80
CA ALA A 775 20.16 -70.66 -7.12
C ALA A 775 20.11 -71.73 -8.24
N THR A 776 19.23 -72.73 -8.11
CA THR A 776 18.76 -73.55 -9.23
C THR A 776 17.27 -73.81 -9.08
N THR A 777 16.42 -72.91 -9.62
CA THR A 777 15.13 -73.24 -10.25
C THR A 777 14.47 -72.00 -10.88
N GLU A 778 14.27 -72.10 -12.20
CA GLU A 778 13.19 -71.57 -13.04
C GLU A 778 13.11 -70.06 -13.36
N ILE A 779 13.63 -69.75 -14.55
CA ILE A 779 13.17 -68.67 -15.43
C ILE A 779 11.72 -69.01 -15.84
N GLY A 780 10.74 -68.47 -15.11
CA GLY A 780 9.32 -68.51 -15.46
C GLY A 780 8.91 -67.24 -16.19
N SER A 781 8.46 -67.39 -17.42
CA SER A 781 7.83 -66.38 -18.27
C SER A 781 6.73 -65.61 -17.54
N GLY A 782 6.96 -64.32 -17.30
CA GLY A 782 6.02 -63.40 -16.66
C GLY A 782 6.42 -61.95 -16.90
N GLU A 783 6.86 -61.63 -18.12
CA GLU A 783 7.17 -60.27 -18.53
C GLU A 783 5.88 -59.43 -18.61
N ARG A 784 5.77 -58.47 -17.68
CA ARG A 784 5.44 -57.03 -17.92
C ARG A 784 4.71 -56.36 -16.75
N ASN A 785 4.14 -57.08 -15.78
CA ASN A 785 3.34 -56.46 -14.70
C ASN A 785 3.96 -56.52 -13.28
N PHE A 786 5.17 -57.05 -13.11
CA PHE A 786 5.80 -57.20 -11.78
C PHE A 786 6.77 -56.08 -11.40
N ASN A 787 7.13 -55.18 -12.34
CA ASN A 787 8.08 -54.10 -12.10
C ASN A 787 7.51 -52.93 -11.26
N GLU A 788 6.19 -52.76 -11.20
CA GLU A 788 5.57 -51.65 -10.43
C GLU A 788 5.44 -51.95 -8.94
N LYS A 789 5.05 -53.17 -8.55
CA LYS A 789 4.91 -53.53 -7.12
C LYS A 789 6.25 -53.67 -6.40
N ALA A 790 7.31 -54.06 -7.12
CA ALA A 790 8.68 -54.06 -6.60
C ALA A 790 9.25 -52.64 -6.45
N ARG A 791 9.01 -51.76 -7.44
CA ARG A 791 9.28 -50.31 -7.32
C ARG A 791 8.52 -49.70 -6.14
N ALA A 792 7.25 -50.05 -5.93
CA ALA A 792 6.44 -49.54 -4.82
C ALA A 792 6.94 -49.98 -3.42
N ARG A 793 7.57 -51.16 -3.30
CA ARG A 793 8.16 -51.63 -2.02
C ARG A 793 9.53 -51.02 -1.74
N LEU A 794 10.33 -50.76 -2.77
CA LEU A 794 11.56 -49.95 -2.65
C LEU A 794 11.22 -48.48 -2.34
N ALA A 795 10.14 -47.96 -2.93
CA ALA A 795 9.58 -46.64 -2.62
C ALA A 795 9.14 -46.50 -1.17
N ALA A 796 8.50 -47.52 -0.60
CA ALA A 796 8.07 -47.54 0.80
C ALA A 796 9.25 -47.61 1.80
N MET A 797 10.46 -47.98 1.33
CA MET A 797 11.73 -47.93 2.08
C MET A 797 12.53 -46.65 1.76
N GLY A 798 11.89 -45.65 1.15
CA GLY A 798 12.48 -44.38 0.75
C GLY A 798 13.29 -44.43 -0.55
N LEU A 799 13.54 -45.58 -1.16
CA LEU A 799 14.25 -45.71 -2.44
C LEU A 799 13.23 -45.62 -3.60
N ASN A 800 12.67 -44.44 -3.89
CA ASN A 800 12.16 -44.15 -5.23
C ASN A 800 12.66 -42.80 -5.73
N ILE A 801 13.29 -42.86 -6.90
CA ILE A 801 13.39 -41.77 -7.86
C ILE A 801 11.97 -41.57 -8.42
N ASN A 802 11.37 -40.40 -8.18
CA ASN A 802 10.17 -39.98 -8.89
C ASN A 802 10.57 -38.86 -9.87
N ILE A 803 10.74 -39.22 -11.14
CA ILE A 803 10.74 -38.24 -12.23
C ILE A 803 9.28 -37.79 -12.40
N GLY A 804 9.01 -36.54 -12.08
CA GLY A 804 7.78 -35.83 -12.43
C GLY A 804 6.63 -35.95 -11.44
N LEU A 805 6.37 -34.88 -10.70
CA LEU A 805 5.18 -34.04 -10.82
C LEU A 805 5.24 -32.95 -9.76
N GLY A 806 5.02 -31.72 -10.23
CA GLY A 806 5.10 -30.50 -9.45
C GLY A 806 4.15 -30.50 -8.26
N ASP A 807 4.69 -30.10 -7.13
CA ASP A 807 4.09 -29.12 -6.23
C ASP A 807 5.10 -28.93 -5.09
N MET A 808 5.96 -27.93 -5.26
CA MET A 808 6.78 -27.39 -4.19
C MET A 808 6.06 -26.14 -3.65
N PRO A 809 5.42 -26.19 -2.48
CA PRO A 809 5.01 -24.97 -1.81
C PRO A 809 6.22 -24.41 -1.07
N PHE A 810 6.81 -23.35 -1.63
CA PHE A 810 7.69 -22.46 -0.90
C PHE A 810 6.83 -21.58 0.00
N ALA A 811 7.02 -21.68 1.31
CA ALA A 811 6.50 -20.76 2.31
C ALA A 811 7.68 -20.08 3.00
#